data_AF-A0A517M0D2-F1
#
_entry.id   AF-A0A517M0D2-F1
#
_cell.length_a   1.000
_cell.length_b   1.000
_cell.length_c   1.000
_cell.angle_alpha   90.00
_cell.angle_beta   90.00
_cell.angle_gamma   90.00
#
_symmetry.space_group_name_H-M   'P 1'
#
loop_
_entity.id
_entity.type
_entity.pdbx_description
1 polymer ?
#
loop_
_entity_poly.entity_id
_entity_poly.type
_entity_poly.pdbx_seq_one_letter_code
_entity_poly.pdbx_strand_id
1 'polypeptide(L)'
;MSIGEATLREVRRRLRGNGIGLTLGLYEFRLQSPIAEIAVGVHRLYPHHPLRDPADFSTFQVRHDPTIVRGKRGVISTVNGKVWHQWPARLTVGAIEWIFSHCIFRGADDALAVHAAAAVRPGGNGGAIVFPGQSGAGKSTLASTLMMSGWGLLSDEISLFDLADFRITGLGRPTILKGHSLEMMSQRYGERAVFGPSGRILDPPVRVAHLLPTEETRKLSGQRFAPVAIVFPHRSPNVELQLSRVERGTLFSRLLQHGLNFRLLGKRGFEFAVELAKHLPAYDLVYDDAADAEKFLRDNSLFDDIPSLGLTESSTGRAAPRKGPASSNIRKPQTRETPSQSVPKLHRSASPPHGPAIRDVGGVADGLQLLVEALHTPDLLAELTLKQWNHLILIANHTELLPRIARRLSDPELFSLPEVVQHVLLRVNQREELIRKTVEFELLHLRQFLLAVCDRVVLLKGAAYIAADLPWARGRNTNDLDLLVPEESVACVERALVDAGYQSDEKISDADARYYRRWLHETPPLHHPYRRLELDVHFRLLPRADPNSFCADEFIERSVPIAGSPFRMLDPIDRTLHAIINIAHIGDYRRAYRDLWDIYCLIEGGPGNPHGNSATPFDWDIFAKRTTQLGIGRAVATILLLVADLVGRGRPQHVCQLLLQERPERMRRRRLYKDMRRAAVPDGPTLRSRGRRFAMWKMEHYPLPRFQTWLDPLTWTKRIQFTKDV
;
A
#
# COMPACT_ATOMS: atom_id res chain seq x y z
N MET A 1 14.06 -32.15 6.07
CA MET A 1 15.27 -31.61 5.43
C MET A 1 15.25 -30.09 5.56
N SER A 2 16.28 -29.52 6.16
CA SER A 2 16.48 -28.08 6.24
C SER A 2 17.12 -27.52 4.96
N ILE A 3 17.11 -26.19 4.80
CA ILE A 3 17.75 -25.52 3.66
C ILE A 3 19.26 -25.78 3.64
N GLY A 4 19.91 -25.82 4.81
CA GLY A 4 21.35 -26.05 4.94
C GLY A 4 21.77 -27.48 4.60
N GLU A 5 20.93 -28.47 4.93
CA GLU A 5 21.11 -29.88 4.55
C GLU A 5 20.93 -30.12 3.06
N ALA A 6 20.11 -29.31 2.39
CA ALA A 6 19.86 -29.44 0.96
C ALA A 6 21.08 -29.00 0.13
N THR A 7 21.27 -29.63 -1.03
CA THR A 7 22.29 -29.17 -1.97
C THR A 7 21.94 -27.78 -2.51
N LEU A 8 22.95 -26.95 -2.76
CA LEU A 8 22.75 -25.62 -3.37
C LEU A 8 22.02 -25.70 -4.73
N ARG A 9 22.21 -26.79 -5.49
CA ARG A 9 21.51 -27.07 -6.75
C ARG A 9 20.00 -27.23 -6.53
N GLU A 10 19.61 -27.92 -5.46
CA GLU A 10 18.20 -28.11 -5.09
C GLU A 10 17.55 -26.79 -4.66
N VAL A 11 18.21 -26.01 -3.79
CA VAL A 11 17.74 -24.68 -3.39
C VAL A 11 17.54 -23.78 -4.61
N ARG A 12 18.52 -23.75 -5.53
CA ARG A 12 18.44 -22.97 -6.78
C ARG A 12 17.30 -23.43 -7.69
N ARG A 13 17.04 -24.74 -7.77
CA ARG A 13 15.95 -25.31 -8.57
C ARG A 13 14.59 -24.86 -8.01
N ARG A 14 14.39 -24.93 -6.69
CA ARG A 14 13.13 -24.51 -6.06
C ARG A 14 12.88 -23.01 -6.16
N LEU A 15 13.89 -22.18 -5.93
CA LEU A 15 13.80 -20.71 -6.09
C LEU A 15 13.41 -20.30 -7.52
N ARG A 16 13.83 -21.06 -8.54
CA ARG A 16 13.49 -20.83 -9.95
C ARG A 16 12.05 -21.21 -10.31
N GLY A 17 11.52 -22.25 -9.66
CA GLY A 17 10.17 -22.76 -9.87
C GLY A 17 9.13 -22.05 -9.00
N ASN A 18 8.39 -22.82 -8.21
CA ASN A 18 7.32 -22.31 -7.35
C ASN A 18 7.81 -21.39 -6.22
N GLY A 19 9.13 -21.39 -5.93
CA GLY A 19 9.74 -20.65 -4.84
C GLY A 19 9.99 -21.51 -3.60
N ILE A 20 10.53 -20.88 -2.57
CA ILE A 20 10.72 -21.48 -1.24
C ILE A 20 9.82 -20.74 -0.24
N GLY A 21 9.12 -21.51 0.60
CA GLY A 21 8.36 -20.97 1.73
C GLY A 21 9.26 -20.64 2.92
N LEU A 22 9.19 -19.42 3.44
CA LEU A 22 9.92 -18.99 4.63
C LEU A 22 8.94 -18.38 5.65
N THR A 23 9.01 -18.83 6.90
CA THR A 23 8.26 -18.23 8.01
C THR A 23 9.19 -17.33 8.80
N LEU A 24 8.89 -16.04 8.89
CA LEU A 24 9.67 -15.06 9.68
C LEU A 24 8.73 -14.35 10.66
N GLY A 25 8.85 -14.67 11.94
CA GLY A 25 7.85 -14.27 12.94
C GLY A 25 6.46 -14.82 12.59
N LEU A 26 5.48 -13.94 12.41
CA LEU A 26 4.09 -14.29 12.05
C LEU A 26 3.82 -14.32 10.53
N TYR A 27 4.83 -14.05 9.71
CA TYR A 27 4.65 -13.78 8.28
C TYR A 27 5.14 -14.94 7.41
N GLU A 28 4.29 -15.33 6.46
CA GLU A 28 4.59 -16.34 5.45
C GLU A 28 5.11 -15.68 4.17
N PHE A 29 6.35 -16.00 3.80
CA PHE A 29 7.02 -15.52 2.61
C PHE A 29 7.10 -16.61 1.54
N ARG A 30 6.82 -16.23 0.29
CA ARG A 30 7.21 -16.97 -0.91
C ARG A 30 8.39 -16.26 -1.54
N LEU A 31 9.58 -16.86 -1.51
CA LEU A 31 10.78 -16.32 -2.16
C LEU A 31 11.03 -16.99 -3.51
N GLN A 32 11.15 -16.20 -4.58
CA GLN A 32 11.49 -16.67 -5.92
C GLN A 32 12.66 -15.89 -6.51
N SER A 33 13.57 -16.59 -7.19
CA SER A 33 14.60 -15.93 -8.00
C SER A 33 15.30 -16.88 -8.97
N PRO A 34 15.62 -16.44 -10.20
CA PRO A 34 16.54 -17.17 -11.07
C PRO A 34 18.03 -16.93 -10.78
N ILE A 35 18.36 -15.97 -9.90
CA ILE A 35 19.72 -15.51 -9.58
C ILE A 35 20.43 -16.50 -8.65
N ALA A 36 21.67 -16.89 -8.98
CA ALA A 36 22.40 -17.92 -8.25
C ALA A 36 22.89 -17.43 -6.88
N GLU A 37 23.29 -16.17 -6.81
CA GLU A 37 23.78 -15.49 -5.60
C GLU A 37 22.71 -15.44 -4.50
N ILE A 38 21.43 -15.38 -4.88
CA ILE A 38 20.31 -15.46 -3.94
C ILE A 38 20.22 -16.87 -3.34
N ALA A 39 20.41 -17.93 -4.13
CA ALA A 39 20.45 -19.29 -3.59
C ALA A 39 21.59 -19.47 -2.58
N VAL A 40 22.77 -18.87 -2.84
CA VAL A 40 23.90 -18.87 -1.90
C VAL A 40 23.55 -18.11 -0.62
N GLY A 41 22.95 -16.92 -0.75
CA GLY A 41 22.49 -16.13 0.39
C GLY A 41 21.48 -16.89 1.25
N VAL A 42 20.46 -17.49 0.63
CA VAL A 42 19.42 -18.28 1.32
C VAL A 42 20.03 -19.51 2.00
N HIS A 43 20.88 -20.26 1.31
CA HIS A 43 21.54 -21.45 1.86
C HIS A 43 22.38 -21.13 3.10
N ARG A 44 23.06 -19.98 3.09
CA ARG A 44 23.97 -19.55 4.17
C ARG A 44 23.29 -18.81 5.33
N LEU A 45 22.24 -18.04 5.07
CA LEU A 45 21.57 -17.19 6.07
C LEU A 45 20.30 -17.81 6.65
N TYR A 46 19.69 -18.78 5.95
CA TYR A 46 18.51 -19.50 6.41
C TYR A 46 18.73 -21.02 6.52
N PRO A 47 19.91 -21.52 6.93
CA PRO A 47 20.22 -22.95 6.84
C PRO A 47 19.29 -23.81 7.68
N HIS A 48 18.73 -23.27 8.77
CA HIS A 48 17.87 -24.00 9.71
C HIS A 48 16.40 -24.03 9.31
N HIS A 49 15.98 -23.20 8.35
CA HIS A 49 14.59 -23.19 7.91
C HIS A 49 14.28 -24.49 7.15
N PRO A 50 13.05 -25.04 7.28
CA PRO A 50 12.65 -26.20 6.51
C PRO A 50 12.65 -25.88 5.02
N LEU A 51 13.24 -26.76 4.19
CA LEU A 51 13.09 -26.63 2.75
C LEU A 51 11.69 -27.14 2.34
N ARG A 52 10.72 -26.22 2.31
CA ARG A 52 9.33 -26.50 1.98
C ARG A 52 8.83 -25.67 0.80
N ASP A 53 7.76 -26.17 0.19
CA ASP A 53 7.02 -25.41 -0.81
C ASP A 53 6.28 -24.24 -0.13
N PRO A 54 6.03 -23.13 -0.86
CA PRO A 54 5.28 -22.02 -0.31
C PRO A 54 3.87 -22.43 0.09
N ALA A 55 3.33 -21.80 1.14
CA ALA A 55 1.93 -21.96 1.49
C ALA A 55 1.00 -21.52 0.35
N ASP A 56 -0.22 -22.09 0.33
CA ASP A 56 -1.28 -21.72 -0.62
C ASP A 56 -1.58 -20.23 -0.56
N PHE A 57 -1.54 -19.67 0.66
CA PHE A 57 -1.56 -18.24 0.92
C PHE A 57 -0.23 -17.79 1.54
N SER A 58 0.45 -16.86 0.87
CA SER A 58 1.66 -16.24 1.40
C SER A 58 1.35 -14.79 1.73
N THR A 59 1.67 -14.32 2.93
CA THR A 59 1.49 -12.91 3.31
C THR A 59 2.27 -12.00 2.37
N PHE A 60 3.47 -12.42 1.97
CA PHE A 60 4.30 -11.71 1.01
C PHE A 60 4.90 -12.64 -0.05
N GLN A 61 4.71 -12.28 -1.31
CA GLN A 61 5.36 -12.91 -2.46
C GLN A 61 6.52 -12.04 -2.91
N VAL A 62 7.74 -12.47 -2.63
CA VAL A 62 8.97 -11.75 -2.94
C VAL A 62 9.67 -12.41 -4.11
N ARG A 63 9.95 -11.62 -5.15
CA ARG A 63 10.73 -12.09 -6.29
C ARG A 63 11.81 -11.11 -6.69
N HIS A 64 13.00 -11.66 -6.95
CA HIS A 64 14.15 -10.94 -7.46
C HIS A 64 14.52 -11.44 -8.85
N ASP A 65 14.54 -10.55 -9.84
CA ASP A 65 14.92 -10.89 -11.21
C ASP A 65 16.14 -10.08 -11.67
N PRO A 66 16.97 -10.62 -12.57
CA PRO A 66 18.05 -9.86 -13.17
C PRO A 66 17.49 -8.70 -13.99
N THR A 67 18.17 -7.55 -13.94
CA THR A 67 17.84 -6.38 -14.75
C THR A 67 19.10 -5.59 -15.08
N ILE A 68 18.94 -4.49 -15.81
CA ILE A 68 19.99 -3.51 -16.08
C ILE A 68 19.61 -2.23 -15.32
N VAL A 69 20.55 -1.73 -14.52
CA VAL A 69 20.42 -0.46 -13.77
C VAL A 69 21.54 0.45 -14.25
N ARG A 70 21.20 1.56 -14.93
CA ARG A 70 22.17 2.53 -15.48
C ARG A 70 23.29 1.87 -16.29
N GLY A 71 22.93 0.99 -17.22
CA GLY A 71 23.87 0.25 -18.09
C GLY A 71 24.67 -0.87 -17.40
N LYS A 72 24.47 -1.12 -16.11
CA LYS A 72 25.17 -2.17 -15.35
C LYS A 72 24.21 -3.27 -14.91
N ARG A 73 24.74 -4.47 -14.65
CA ARG A 73 23.94 -5.58 -14.09
C ARG A 73 23.35 -5.16 -12.74
N GLY A 74 22.07 -5.42 -12.57
CA GLY A 74 21.34 -5.17 -11.33
C GLY A 74 20.27 -6.22 -11.08
N VAL A 75 19.53 -5.98 -10.00
CA VAL A 75 18.45 -6.84 -9.54
C VAL A 75 17.22 -5.97 -9.34
N ILE A 76 16.12 -6.33 -9.99
CA ILE A 76 14.82 -5.73 -9.72
C ILE A 76 14.09 -6.62 -8.73
N SER A 77 13.56 -6.01 -7.68
CA SER A 77 12.86 -6.76 -6.64
C SER A 77 11.40 -6.33 -6.56
N THR A 78 10.54 -7.32 -6.45
CA THR A 78 9.09 -7.18 -6.44
C THR A 78 8.49 -7.81 -5.21
N VAL A 79 7.48 -7.15 -4.65
CA VAL A 79 6.66 -7.64 -3.54
C VAL A 79 5.21 -7.63 -4.01
N ASN A 80 4.55 -8.78 -3.95
CA ASN A 80 3.16 -8.96 -4.38
C ASN A 80 2.91 -8.38 -5.79
N GLY A 81 3.82 -8.67 -6.73
CA GLY A 81 3.72 -8.22 -8.13
C GLY A 81 4.10 -6.75 -8.40
N LYS A 82 4.27 -5.92 -7.36
CA LYS A 82 4.70 -4.52 -7.53
C LYS A 82 6.22 -4.39 -7.39
N VAL A 83 6.82 -3.57 -8.24
CA VAL A 83 8.25 -3.23 -8.14
C VAL A 83 8.45 -2.40 -6.89
N TRP A 84 9.33 -2.86 -6.01
CA TRP A 84 9.72 -2.11 -4.83
C TRP A 84 10.97 -1.27 -5.09
N HIS A 85 12.05 -1.90 -5.55
CA HIS A 85 13.31 -1.21 -5.82
C HIS A 85 14.20 -1.97 -6.80
N GLN A 86 15.17 -1.25 -7.38
CA GLN A 86 16.22 -1.81 -8.22
C GLN A 86 17.58 -1.64 -7.55
N TRP A 87 18.36 -2.71 -7.50
CA TRP A 87 19.63 -2.79 -6.80
C TRP A 87 20.78 -3.00 -7.78
N PRO A 88 21.96 -2.42 -7.53
CA PRO A 88 23.18 -2.88 -8.17
C PRO A 88 23.44 -4.36 -7.82
N ALA A 89 24.00 -5.15 -8.76
CA ALA A 89 24.22 -6.58 -8.55
C ALA A 89 25.04 -6.92 -7.28
N ARG A 90 25.96 -6.03 -6.88
CA ARG A 90 26.76 -6.18 -5.65
C ARG A 90 25.96 -6.14 -4.34
N LEU A 91 24.70 -5.72 -4.36
CA LEU A 91 23.82 -5.66 -3.18
C LEU A 91 22.72 -6.73 -3.19
N THR A 92 22.83 -7.73 -4.07
CA THR A 92 21.79 -8.76 -4.30
C THR A 92 21.31 -9.44 -3.01
N VAL A 93 22.22 -9.85 -2.11
CA VAL A 93 21.83 -10.52 -0.86
C VAL A 93 21.23 -9.52 0.15
N GLY A 94 21.79 -8.30 0.23
CA GLY A 94 21.20 -7.23 1.06
C GLY A 94 19.80 -6.82 0.64
N ALA A 95 19.50 -6.89 -0.66
CA ALA A 95 18.16 -6.65 -1.17
C ALA A 95 17.11 -7.61 -0.59
N ILE A 96 17.46 -8.85 -0.26
CA ILE A 96 16.55 -9.82 0.35
C ILE A 96 16.16 -9.33 1.74
N GLU A 97 17.14 -9.04 2.59
CA GLU A 97 16.89 -8.65 3.98
C GLU A 97 16.18 -7.30 4.09
N TRP A 98 16.53 -6.33 3.27
CA TRP A 98 15.83 -5.04 3.25
C TRP A 98 14.38 -5.18 2.79
N ILE A 99 14.09 -6.10 1.86
CA ILE A 99 12.71 -6.38 1.45
C ILE A 99 11.93 -7.07 2.54
N PHE A 100 12.51 -8.07 3.20
CA PHE A 100 11.83 -8.74 4.30
C PHE A 100 11.55 -7.76 5.45
N SER A 101 12.48 -6.87 5.80
CA SER A 101 12.24 -5.80 6.77
C SER A 101 11.12 -4.87 6.31
N HIS A 102 11.10 -4.48 5.03
CA HIS A 102 10.01 -3.68 4.46
C HIS A 102 8.65 -4.39 4.52
N CYS A 103 8.61 -5.69 4.21
CA CYS A 103 7.40 -6.48 4.22
C CYS A 103 6.84 -6.60 5.64
N ILE A 104 7.69 -6.95 6.61
CA ILE A 104 7.31 -7.04 8.03
C ILE A 104 6.78 -5.70 8.54
N PHE A 105 7.47 -4.60 8.22
CA PHE A 105 6.99 -3.26 8.54
C PHE A 105 5.60 -2.95 7.95
N ARG A 106 5.41 -3.23 6.66
CA ARG A 106 4.12 -3.09 5.96
C ARG A 106 3.07 -4.11 6.41
N GLY A 107 3.50 -5.11 7.18
CA GLY A 107 2.72 -6.20 7.75
C GLY A 107 2.06 -5.88 9.08
N ALA A 108 2.60 -4.89 9.79
CA ALA A 108 2.27 -4.59 11.18
C ALA A 108 1.10 -3.59 11.26
N ASP A 109 -0.13 -4.06 11.19
CA ASP A 109 -1.35 -3.21 11.25
C ASP A 109 -2.08 -3.33 12.59
N ASP A 110 -1.76 -4.40 13.29
CA ASP A 110 -2.16 -4.81 14.63
C ASP A 110 -1.00 -4.66 15.63
N ALA A 111 0.14 -4.12 15.19
CA ALA A 111 1.29 -3.85 16.04
C ALA A 111 1.85 -2.44 15.81
N LEU A 112 2.31 -1.78 16.88
CA LEU A 112 3.17 -0.60 16.77
C LEU A 112 4.58 -1.04 16.36
N ALA A 113 5.00 -0.66 15.16
CA ALA A 113 6.35 -0.93 14.66
C ALA A 113 7.28 0.20 15.09
N VAL A 114 8.32 -0.12 15.89
CA VAL A 114 9.33 0.83 16.36
C VAL A 114 10.68 0.47 15.77
N HIS A 115 11.44 1.47 15.31
CA HIS A 115 12.83 1.26 14.89
C HIS A 115 13.72 1.00 16.12
N ALA A 116 13.77 -0.25 16.52
CA ALA A 116 14.43 -0.70 17.74
C ALA A 116 14.91 -2.15 17.59
N ALA A 117 16.06 -2.44 18.21
CA ALA A 117 16.41 -3.82 18.53
C ALA A 117 15.64 -4.27 19.77
N ALA A 118 15.46 -5.57 19.96
CA ALA A 118 14.91 -6.13 21.19
C ALA A 118 15.57 -7.48 21.50
N ALA A 119 15.87 -7.75 22.76
CA ALA A 119 16.54 -8.96 23.19
C ALA A 119 16.00 -9.48 24.53
N VAL A 120 16.00 -10.81 24.67
CA VAL A 120 15.64 -11.53 25.88
C VAL A 120 16.93 -11.93 26.60
N ARG A 121 16.98 -11.63 27.90
CA ARG A 121 18.15 -11.90 28.73
C ARG A 121 18.28 -13.40 29.02
N PRO A 122 19.49 -13.98 28.91
CA PRO A 122 19.74 -15.37 29.30
C PRO A 122 19.44 -15.59 30.78
N GLY A 123 18.72 -16.67 31.11
CA GLY A 123 18.40 -17.01 32.50
C GLY A 123 17.44 -16.03 33.20
N GLY A 124 16.91 -15.03 32.50
CA GLY A 124 15.91 -14.12 33.05
C GLY A 124 14.50 -14.72 33.12
N ASN A 125 13.55 -13.92 33.57
CA ASN A 125 12.12 -14.22 33.68
C ASN A 125 11.38 -14.37 32.32
N GLY A 126 12.09 -14.35 31.19
CA GLY A 126 11.48 -14.34 29.84
C GLY A 126 11.00 -12.95 29.35
N GLY A 127 11.42 -11.87 30.00
CA GLY A 127 11.15 -10.49 29.56
C GLY A 127 12.08 -9.98 28.46
N ALA A 128 11.61 -9.01 27.68
CA ALA A 128 12.36 -8.39 26.58
C ALA A 128 12.77 -6.95 26.88
N ILE A 129 14.05 -6.63 26.70
CA ILE A 129 14.54 -5.25 26.72
C ILE A 129 14.53 -4.72 25.29
N VAL A 130 14.00 -3.52 25.09
CA VAL A 130 13.90 -2.87 23.78
C VAL A 130 14.87 -1.72 23.71
N PHE A 131 15.56 -1.60 22.58
CA PHE A 131 16.61 -0.62 22.33
C PHE A 131 16.27 0.29 21.14
N PRO A 132 15.37 1.27 21.28
CA PRO A 132 15.07 2.24 20.22
C PRO A 132 16.22 3.23 20.04
N GLY A 133 16.33 3.79 18.85
CA GLY A 133 17.33 4.81 18.58
C GLY A 133 17.49 5.08 17.09
N GLN A 134 18.19 6.15 16.72
CA GLN A 134 18.44 6.49 15.32
C GLN A 134 19.48 5.57 14.68
N SER A 135 19.55 5.56 13.35
CA SER A 135 20.64 4.89 12.64
C SER A 135 21.98 5.49 13.09
N GLY A 136 22.95 4.65 13.46
CA GLY A 136 24.25 5.09 13.97
C GLY A 136 24.36 5.20 15.50
N ALA A 137 23.25 5.10 16.26
CA ALA A 137 23.27 5.16 17.73
C ALA A 137 23.98 3.98 18.44
N GLY A 138 24.53 3.02 17.69
CA GLY A 138 25.17 1.82 18.23
C GLY A 138 24.24 0.61 18.41
N LYS A 139 22.96 0.72 18.04
CA LYS A 139 21.95 -0.36 18.19
C LYS A 139 22.37 -1.70 17.61
N SER A 140 22.72 -1.76 16.32
CA SER A 140 23.05 -3.02 15.65
C SER A 140 24.32 -3.64 16.20
N THR A 141 25.27 -2.80 16.63
CA THR A 141 26.49 -3.25 17.32
C THR A 141 26.14 -3.88 18.67
N LEU A 142 25.38 -3.20 19.51
CA LEU A 142 24.92 -3.72 20.80
C LEU A 142 24.08 -4.99 20.61
N ALA A 143 23.08 -4.98 19.74
CA ALA A 143 22.23 -6.12 19.44
C ALA A 143 23.04 -7.35 18.98
N SER A 144 24.03 -7.16 18.12
CA SER A 144 24.93 -8.23 17.70
C SER A 144 25.79 -8.74 18.84
N THR A 145 26.33 -7.85 19.68
CA THR A 145 27.08 -8.23 20.88
C THR A 145 26.21 -9.02 21.87
N LEU A 146 24.99 -8.56 22.17
CA LEU A 146 24.01 -9.28 22.99
C LEU A 146 23.79 -10.70 22.44
N MET A 147 23.46 -10.81 21.15
CA MET A 147 23.22 -12.10 20.49
C MET A 147 24.43 -13.04 20.59
N MET A 148 25.63 -12.54 20.30
CA MET A 148 26.86 -13.32 20.32
C MET A 148 27.35 -13.66 21.74
N SER A 149 26.87 -12.94 22.76
CA SER A 149 27.03 -13.26 24.19
C SER A 149 25.94 -14.20 24.73
N GLY A 150 25.07 -14.76 23.86
CA GLY A 150 24.07 -15.77 24.23
C GLY A 150 22.68 -15.21 24.56
N TRP A 151 22.44 -13.90 24.40
CA TRP A 151 21.09 -13.36 24.48
C TRP A 151 20.22 -13.85 23.32
N GLY A 152 18.93 -13.99 23.57
CA GLY A 152 17.96 -14.31 22.53
C GLY A 152 17.51 -13.02 21.84
N LEU A 153 18.00 -12.73 20.64
CA LEU A 153 17.63 -11.53 19.91
C LEU A 153 16.23 -11.70 19.29
N LEU A 154 15.30 -10.78 19.55
CA LEU A 154 13.98 -10.79 18.92
C LEU A 154 14.04 -10.11 17.56
N SER A 155 14.74 -8.99 17.47
CA SER A 155 14.95 -8.21 16.25
C SER A 155 16.11 -7.23 16.44
N ASP A 156 16.78 -6.83 15.34
CA ASP A 156 17.82 -5.80 15.32
C ASP A 156 17.33 -4.45 14.75
N GLU A 157 16.37 -4.47 13.82
CA GLU A 157 15.90 -3.27 13.10
C GLU A 157 14.50 -2.80 13.50
N ILE A 158 13.57 -3.73 13.73
CA ILE A 158 12.14 -3.44 13.90
C ILE A 158 11.57 -4.28 15.04
N SER A 159 11.13 -3.63 16.10
CA SER A 159 10.38 -4.27 17.17
C SER A 159 8.88 -4.04 16.95
N LEU A 160 8.11 -5.13 16.99
CA LEU A 160 6.65 -5.10 16.79
C LEU A 160 5.96 -5.30 18.12
N PHE A 161 5.34 -4.25 18.65
CA PHE A 161 4.52 -4.33 19.86
C PHE A 161 3.08 -4.61 19.47
N ASP A 162 2.56 -5.79 19.81
CA ASP A 162 1.16 -6.16 19.57
C ASP A 162 0.23 -5.18 20.32
N LEU A 163 -0.73 -4.59 19.61
CA LEU A 163 -1.64 -3.58 20.17
C LEU A 163 -2.63 -4.17 21.16
N ALA A 164 -2.81 -5.50 21.18
CA ALA A 164 -3.74 -6.18 22.07
C ALA A 164 -3.14 -6.59 23.41
N ASP A 165 -1.83 -6.85 23.49
CA ASP A 165 -1.21 -7.34 24.74
C ASP A 165 0.18 -6.75 25.04
N PHE A 166 0.62 -5.74 24.27
CA PHE A 166 1.92 -5.07 24.35
C PHE A 166 3.13 -5.99 24.11
N ARG A 167 2.93 -7.26 23.77
CA ARG A 167 4.05 -8.21 23.61
C ARG A 167 4.80 -7.99 22.32
N ILE A 168 6.07 -8.38 22.34
CA ILE A 168 6.99 -8.28 21.21
C ILE A 168 7.20 -9.66 20.61
N THR A 169 7.06 -9.76 19.29
CA THR A 169 7.29 -11.01 18.57
C THR A 169 8.74 -11.16 18.15
N GLY A 170 9.33 -12.32 18.40
CA GLY A 170 10.65 -12.71 17.87
C GLY A 170 10.58 -12.97 16.36
N LEU A 171 11.40 -12.29 15.58
CA LEU A 171 11.45 -12.45 14.12
C LEU A 171 12.46 -13.50 13.67
N GLY A 172 13.51 -13.76 14.47
CA GLY A 172 14.51 -14.80 14.20
C GLY A 172 15.33 -14.56 12.91
N ARG A 173 15.63 -13.29 12.59
CA ARG A 173 16.22 -12.89 11.31
C ARG A 173 17.71 -12.56 11.40
N PRO A 174 18.46 -12.69 10.29
CA PRO A 174 19.85 -12.24 10.22
C PRO A 174 20.01 -10.75 10.54
N THR A 175 21.06 -10.40 11.28
CA THR A 175 21.35 -9.01 11.67
C THR A 175 22.14 -8.29 10.58
N ILE A 176 21.71 -7.09 10.19
CA ILE A 176 22.37 -6.30 9.14
C ILE A 176 23.54 -5.50 9.75
N LEU A 177 24.76 -5.77 9.29
CA LEU A 177 25.97 -5.09 9.77
C LEU A 177 26.71 -4.35 8.66
N LYS A 178 27.19 -3.15 9.00
CA LYS A 178 27.84 -2.21 8.07
C LYS A 178 29.19 -1.74 8.62
N GLY A 179 30.19 -1.67 7.75
CA GLY A 179 31.50 -1.04 8.01
C GLY A 179 32.14 -1.55 9.30
N HIS A 180 32.47 -0.61 10.19
CA HIS A 180 33.16 -0.90 11.45
C HIS A 180 32.45 -1.94 12.33
N SER A 181 31.11 -1.99 12.36
CA SER A 181 30.41 -2.99 13.18
C SER A 181 30.62 -4.41 12.67
N LEU A 182 30.71 -4.58 11.35
CA LEU A 182 31.00 -5.88 10.73
C LEU A 182 32.41 -6.35 11.08
N GLU A 183 33.39 -5.45 10.98
CA GLU A 183 34.79 -5.72 11.32
C GLU A 183 34.95 -6.07 12.79
N MET A 184 34.34 -5.29 13.68
CA MET A 184 34.34 -5.52 15.12
C MET A 184 33.78 -6.91 15.47
N MET A 185 32.61 -7.28 14.92
CA MET A 185 32.01 -8.59 15.20
C MET A 185 32.90 -9.74 14.69
N SER A 186 33.49 -9.57 13.50
CA SER A 186 34.41 -10.56 12.93
C SER A 186 35.67 -10.73 13.77
N GLN A 187 36.26 -9.63 14.27
CA GLN A 187 37.47 -9.67 15.09
C GLN A 187 37.20 -10.26 16.49
N ARG A 188 36.09 -9.87 17.12
CA ARG A 188 35.76 -10.26 18.49
C ARG A 188 35.32 -11.71 18.63
N TYR A 189 34.56 -12.23 17.66
CA TYR A 189 33.92 -13.55 17.78
C TYR A 189 34.50 -14.61 16.83
N GLY A 190 35.37 -14.22 15.89
CA GLY A 190 36.06 -15.16 14.99
C GLY A 190 35.10 -16.08 14.24
N GLU A 191 35.36 -17.38 14.29
CA GLU A 191 34.57 -18.41 13.60
C GLU A 191 33.12 -18.52 14.09
N ARG A 192 32.82 -18.05 15.30
CA ARG A 192 31.44 -18.01 15.81
C ARG A 192 30.57 -17.01 15.05
N ALA A 193 31.15 -15.94 14.49
CA ALA A 193 30.43 -14.94 13.72
C ALA A 193 30.32 -15.36 12.23
N VAL A 194 29.27 -16.12 11.91
CA VAL A 194 29.02 -16.58 10.53
C VAL A 194 28.29 -15.50 9.73
N PHE A 195 28.91 -15.02 8.66
CA PHE A 195 28.32 -14.00 7.77
C PHE A 195 27.84 -14.58 6.44
N GLY A 196 26.74 -14.05 5.92
CA GLY A 196 26.34 -14.24 4.52
C GLY A 196 27.24 -13.50 3.52
N PRO A 197 27.00 -13.66 2.20
CA PRO A 197 27.74 -12.94 1.18
C PRO A 197 27.73 -11.42 1.41
N SER A 198 28.90 -10.79 1.36
CA SER A 198 29.02 -9.34 1.58
C SER A 198 28.78 -8.53 0.31
N GLY A 199 28.12 -7.39 0.45
CA GLY A 199 27.98 -6.36 -0.57
C GLY A 199 28.77 -5.09 -0.24
N ARG A 200 28.84 -4.16 -1.19
CA ARG A 200 29.47 -2.84 -1.01
C ARG A 200 28.53 -1.73 -1.49
N ILE A 201 28.13 -0.85 -0.58
CA ILE A 201 27.51 0.43 -0.89
C ILE A 201 28.66 1.35 -1.35
N LEU A 202 28.43 2.15 -2.40
CA LEU A 202 29.47 3.03 -2.96
C LEU A 202 29.40 4.45 -2.43
N ASP A 203 28.25 4.88 -1.92
CA ASP A 203 28.07 6.24 -1.44
C ASP A 203 27.10 6.25 -0.24
N PRO A 204 27.61 6.45 0.99
CA PRO A 204 29.03 6.41 1.34
C PRO A 204 29.61 5.00 1.13
N PRO A 205 30.92 4.85 0.79
CA PRO A 205 31.55 3.55 0.63
C PRO A 205 31.51 2.73 1.92
N VAL A 206 30.69 1.69 1.98
CA VAL A 206 30.59 0.84 3.16
C VAL A 206 30.33 -0.62 2.78
N ARG A 207 31.06 -1.54 3.42
CA ARG A 207 30.81 -2.98 3.29
C ARG A 207 29.59 -3.36 4.14
N VAL A 208 28.72 -4.20 3.59
CA VAL A 208 27.53 -4.72 4.29
C VAL A 208 27.53 -6.24 4.22
N ALA A 209 27.21 -6.89 5.33
CA ALA A 209 26.97 -8.33 5.40
C ALA A 209 25.92 -8.61 6.49
N HIS A 210 25.44 -9.85 6.51
CA HIS A 210 24.37 -10.27 7.41
C HIS A 210 24.91 -11.35 8.33
N LEU A 211 24.78 -11.14 9.63
CA LEU A 211 25.21 -12.09 10.65
C LEU A 211 24.12 -13.15 10.86
N LEU A 212 24.50 -14.42 10.79
CA LEU A 212 23.60 -15.55 11.01
C LEU A 212 23.11 -15.55 12.47
N PRO A 213 21.80 -15.78 12.71
CA PRO A 213 21.29 -15.84 14.07
C PRO A 213 21.81 -17.04 14.89
N THR A 214 22.08 -16.81 16.18
CA THR A 214 22.44 -17.88 17.14
C THR A 214 21.29 -18.86 17.37
N GLU A 215 21.56 -20.02 17.97
CA GLU A 215 20.52 -21.01 18.22
C GLU A 215 19.45 -20.49 19.18
N GLU A 216 19.87 -19.73 20.20
CA GLU A 216 19.02 -19.08 21.17
C GLU A 216 18.04 -18.15 20.45
N THR A 217 18.55 -17.27 19.59
CA THR A 217 17.74 -16.36 18.77
C THR A 217 16.75 -17.10 17.87
N ARG A 218 17.19 -18.19 17.23
CA ARG A 218 16.36 -18.98 16.30
C ARG A 218 15.17 -19.62 17.01
N LYS A 219 15.37 -20.13 18.23
CA LYS A 219 14.30 -20.76 19.02
C LYS A 219 13.17 -19.78 19.38
N LEU A 220 13.47 -18.49 19.51
CA LEU A 220 12.48 -17.46 19.86
C LEU A 220 11.62 -16.99 18.67
N SER A 221 11.91 -17.43 17.43
CA SER A 221 11.14 -17.01 16.26
C SER A 221 9.67 -17.40 16.38
N GLY A 222 8.77 -16.41 16.21
CA GLY A 222 7.32 -16.56 16.37
C GLY A 222 6.82 -16.53 17.81
N GLN A 223 7.70 -16.58 18.81
CA GLN A 223 7.31 -16.45 20.23
C GLN A 223 7.08 -14.98 20.62
N ARG A 224 6.27 -14.77 21.65
CA ARG A 224 5.86 -13.43 22.14
C ARG A 224 6.39 -13.18 23.55
N PHE A 225 6.95 -12.00 23.79
CA PHE A 225 7.63 -11.64 25.04
C PHE A 225 7.08 -10.33 25.60
N ALA A 226 6.91 -10.25 26.92
CA ALA A 226 6.52 -9.01 27.58
C ALA A 226 7.72 -8.05 27.61
N PRO A 227 7.54 -6.76 27.28
CA PRO A 227 8.61 -5.79 27.43
C PRO A 227 8.85 -5.49 28.91
N VAL A 228 10.11 -5.42 29.34
CA VAL A 228 10.50 -5.08 30.72
C VAL A 228 11.01 -3.66 30.85
N ALA A 229 11.70 -3.14 29.82
CA ALA A 229 12.22 -1.78 29.80
C ALA A 229 12.49 -1.30 28.37
N ILE A 230 12.52 0.02 28.21
CA ILE A 230 13.09 0.70 27.04
C ILE A 230 14.47 1.26 27.42
N VAL A 231 15.51 0.91 26.67
CA VAL A 231 16.87 1.40 26.90
C VAL A 231 17.38 2.07 25.64
N PHE A 232 17.53 3.38 25.64
CA PHE A 232 18.06 4.14 24.50
C PHE A 232 19.60 4.06 24.51
N PRO A 233 20.23 3.35 23.55
CA PRO A 233 21.67 3.22 23.52
C PRO A 233 22.31 4.46 22.89
N HIS A 234 23.36 4.96 23.53
CA HIS A 234 24.17 6.08 23.09
C HIS A 234 25.65 5.71 23.17
N ARG A 235 26.18 5.18 22.06
CA ARG A 235 27.60 4.86 21.98
C ARG A 235 28.43 6.12 21.74
N SER A 236 29.41 6.39 22.60
CA SER A 236 30.40 7.45 22.43
C SER A 236 31.80 6.98 22.88
N PRO A 237 32.87 7.29 22.13
CA PRO A 237 34.23 6.92 22.55
C PRO A 237 34.62 7.57 23.88
N ASN A 238 35.39 6.85 24.70
CA ASN A 238 35.99 7.33 25.95
C ASN A 238 34.99 7.86 26.99
N VAL A 239 33.75 7.36 26.99
CA VAL A 239 32.76 7.69 28.02
C VAL A 239 32.68 6.58 29.06
N GLU A 240 32.49 6.96 30.32
CA GLU A 240 32.15 6.00 31.36
C GLU A 240 30.73 5.48 31.14
N LEU A 241 30.50 4.20 31.46
CA LEU A 241 29.18 3.60 31.35
C LEU A 241 28.22 4.26 32.33
N GLN A 242 27.11 4.80 31.82
CA GLN A 242 26.10 5.49 32.63
C GLN A 242 24.70 5.06 32.23
N LEU A 243 23.83 4.91 33.24
CA LEU A 243 22.40 4.64 33.07
C LEU A 243 21.61 5.75 33.78
N SER A 244 20.78 6.48 33.04
CA SER A 244 19.92 7.52 33.61
C SER A 244 18.46 7.28 33.24
N ARG A 245 17.53 7.66 34.14
CA ARG A 245 16.10 7.42 33.94
C ARG A 245 15.51 8.43 32.96
N VAL A 246 14.68 7.95 32.04
CA VAL A 246 13.92 8.77 31.09
C VAL A 246 12.53 9.03 31.63
N GLU A 247 12.11 10.30 31.63
CA GLU A 247 10.76 10.68 32.03
C GLU A 247 9.70 10.23 31.03
N ARG A 248 8.47 10.00 31.52
CA ARG A 248 7.35 9.47 30.73
C ARG A 248 7.02 10.31 29.49
N GLY A 249 7.01 11.65 29.62
CA GLY A 249 6.73 12.55 28.49
C GLY A 249 7.81 12.48 27.40
N THR A 250 9.06 12.36 27.81
CA THR A 250 10.21 12.16 26.91
C THR A 250 10.15 10.80 26.24
N LEU A 251 9.81 9.74 26.98
CA LEU A 251 9.61 8.39 26.44
C LEU A 251 8.51 8.40 25.37
N PHE A 252 7.34 8.96 25.66
CA PHE A 252 6.25 9.10 24.70
C PHE A 252 6.74 9.79 23.41
N SER A 253 7.39 10.96 23.55
CA SER A 253 7.88 11.72 22.39
C SER A 253 8.89 10.93 21.56
N ARG A 254 9.83 10.21 22.20
CA ARG A 254 10.83 9.39 21.51
C ARG A 254 10.21 8.15 20.85
N LEU A 255 9.19 7.53 21.46
CA LEU A 255 8.43 6.45 20.84
C LEU A 255 7.73 6.91 19.56
N LEU A 256 7.17 8.12 19.54
CA LEU A 256 6.59 8.70 18.33
C LEU A 256 7.65 8.95 17.26
N GLN A 257 8.82 9.48 17.64
CA GLN A 257 9.93 9.73 16.71
C GLN A 257 10.49 8.45 16.09
N HIS A 258 10.48 7.34 16.83
CA HIS A 258 10.96 6.04 16.34
C HIS A 258 9.85 5.13 15.80
N GLY A 259 8.58 5.52 15.97
CA GLY A 259 7.40 4.79 15.51
C GLY A 259 7.25 4.88 14.00
N LEU A 260 7.38 3.75 13.31
CA LEU A 260 7.41 3.69 11.85
C LEU A 260 6.01 3.77 11.22
N ASN A 261 4.98 3.25 11.89
CA ASN A 261 3.60 3.20 11.39
C ASN A 261 2.61 4.00 12.24
N PHE A 262 3.09 4.89 13.11
CA PHE A 262 2.24 5.63 14.06
C PHE A 262 1.08 6.39 13.38
N ARG A 263 1.35 7.07 12.26
CA ARG A 263 0.32 7.79 11.47
C ARG A 263 -0.76 6.86 10.93
N LEU A 264 -0.43 5.60 10.62
CA LEU A 264 -1.38 4.61 10.14
C LEU A 264 -2.31 4.12 11.26
N LEU A 265 -1.75 3.90 12.45
CA LEU A 265 -2.52 3.45 13.62
C LEU A 265 -3.44 4.54 14.20
N GLY A 266 -3.12 5.82 13.94
CA GLY A 266 -3.93 6.96 14.34
C GLY A 266 -4.19 6.98 15.85
N LYS A 267 -5.47 7.09 16.24
CA LYS A 267 -5.88 7.13 17.66
C LYS A 267 -5.40 5.90 18.46
N ARG A 268 -5.50 4.70 17.89
CA ARG A 268 -5.07 3.46 18.55
C ARG A 268 -3.58 3.48 18.87
N GLY A 269 -2.77 3.94 17.91
CA GLY A 269 -1.33 4.09 18.10
C GLY A 269 -0.98 5.12 19.16
N PHE A 270 -1.71 6.25 19.19
CA PHE A 270 -1.54 7.29 20.21
C PHE A 270 -1.83 6.77 21.62
N GLU A 271 -3.00 6.16 21.83
CA GLU A 271 -3.40 5.60 23.12
C GLU A 271 -2.43 4.51 23.57
N PHE A 272 -2.02 3.62 22.65
CA PHE A 272 -1.04 2.59 22.93
C PHE A 272 0.31 3.15 23.38
N ALA A 273 0.83 4.18 22.69
CA ALA A 273 2.09 4.81 23.05
C ALA A 273 2.02 5.52 24.42
N VAL A 274 0.87 6.10 24.77
CA VAL A 274 0.62 6.70 26.08
C VAL A 274 0.66 5.63 27.17
N GLU A 275 -0.05 4.51 27.00
CA GLU A 275 -0.08 3.43 28.00
C GLU A 275 1.31 2.79 28.18
N LEU A 276 2.03 2.55 27.07
CA LEU A 276 3.40 2.05 27.13
C LEU A 276 4.31 3.03 27.91
N ALA A 277 4.17 4.34 27.66
CA ALA A 277 4.97 5.34 28.36
C ALA A 277 4.63 5.51 29.85
N LYS A 278 3.40 5.18 30.28
CA LYS A 278 2.99 5.24 31.69
C LYS A 278 3.61 4.11 32.52
N HIS A 279 3.65 2.91 31.94
CA HIS A 279 3.88 1.66 32.68
C HIS A 279 5.27 1.06 32.46
N LEU A 280 5.91 1.31 31.32
CA LEU A 280 7.22 0.75 31.03
C LEU A 280 8.34 1.69 31.50
N PRO A 281 9.30 1.23 32.33
CA PRO A 281 10.45 2.05 32.68
C PRO A 281 11.34 2.27 31.46
N ALA A 282 11.96 3.44 31.39
CA ALA A 282 12.88 3.79 30.32
C ALA A 282 14.17 4.42 30.84
N TYR A 283 15.25 4.16 30.14
CA TYR A 283 16.59 4.59 30.51
C TYR A 283 17.41 5.03 29.29
N ASP A 284 18.29 6.00 29.49
CA ASP A 284 19.39 6.33 28.57
C ASP A 284 20.63 5.55 29.02
N LEU A 285 21.23 4.79 28.10
CA LEU A 285 22.45 4.01 28.33
C LEU A 285 23.59 4.59 27.49
N VAL A 286 24.54 5.26 28.16
CA VAL A 286 25.73 5.82 27.54
C VAL A 286 26.90 4.87 27.77
N TYR A 287 27.64 4.52 26.71
CA TYR A 287 28.73 3.54 26.79
C TYR A 287 29.74 3.70 25.66
N ASP A 288 30.96 3.18 25.85
CA ASP A 288 31.99 3.10 24.80
C ASP A 288 31.99 1.71 24.11
N ASP A 289 32.17 0.65 24.91
CA ASP A 289 32.18 -0.74 24.44
C ASP A 289 30.82 -1.44 24.65
N ALA A 290 30.31 -2.06 23.59
CA ALA A 290 29.09 -2.84 23.63
C ALA A 290 29.17 -4.08 24.55
N ALA A 291 30.37 -4.62 24.81
CA ALA A 291 30.57 -5.75 25.72
C ALA A 291 30.38 -5.32 27.19
N ASP A 292 30.87 -4.14 27.56
CA ASP A 292 30.66 -3.60 28.90
C ASP A 292 29.19 -3.27 29.13
N ALA A 293 28.55 -2.66 28.12
CA ALA A 293 27.10 -2.43 28.11
C ALA A 293 26.31 -3.75 28.25
N GLU A 294 26.68 -4.80 27.53
CA GLU A 294 26.05 -6.12 27.63
C GLU A 294 26.18 -6.72 29.03
N LYS A 295 27.39 -6.72 29.60
CA LYS A 295 27.63 -7.23 30.95
C LYS A 295 26.85 -6.45 32.00
N PHE A 296 26.85 -5.11 31.91
CA PHE A 296 26.08 -4.26 32.80
C PHE A 296 24.58 -4.56 32.72
N LEU A 297 24.01 -4.68 31.51
CA LEU A 297 22.59 -5.01 31.33
C LEU A 297 22.25 -6.43 31.83
N ARG A 298 23.19 -7.38 31.70
CA ARG A 298 23.01 -8.76 32.17
C ARG A 298 22.91 -8.83 33.69
N ASP A 299 23.85 -8.18 34.37
CA ASP A 299 24.05 -8.32 35.81
C ASP A 299 23.14 -7.39 36.63
N ASN A 300 22.41 -6.48 35.98
CA ASN A 300 21.56 -5.49 36.64
C ASN A 300 20.13 -5.99 36.85
N SER A 301 19.70 -6.04 38.12
CA SER A 301 18.38 -6.52 38.53
C SER A 301 17.23 -5.58 38.18
N LEU A 302 17.50 -4.35 37.73
CA LEU A 302 16.47 -3.40 37.26
C LEU A 302 15.62 -3.96 36.09
N PHE A 303 16.09 -5.00 35.43
CA PHE A 303 15.43 -5.64 34.29
C PHE A 303 14.80 -7.00 34.65
N ASP A 304 14.72 -7.34 35.94
CA ASP A 304 14.20 -8.62 36.46
C ASP A 304 12.67 -8.63 36.62
N ASP A 305 12.05 -7.46 36.70
CA ASP A 305 10.61 -7.33 36.91
C ASP A 305 9.88 -7.14 35.58
N ILE A 306 8.78 -7.88 35.38
CA ILE A 306 7.86 -7.64 34.25
C ILE A 306 6.79 -6.64 34.73
N PRO A 307 6.75 -5.41 34.18
CA PRO A 307 5.75 -4.44 34.57
C PRO A 307 4.35 -4.93 34.24
N SER A 308 3.40 -4.67 35.15
CA SER A 308 1.98 -4.93 34.90
C SER A 308 1.44 -3.94 33.87
N LEU A 309 1.44 -4.35 32.60
CA LEU A 309 0.79 -3.62 31.51
C LEU A 309 -0.69 -4.02 31.49
N GLY A 310 -1.52 -3.25 32.20
CA GLY A 310 -2.96 -3.40 32.13
C GLY A 310 -3.50 -2.65 30.93
N LEU A 311 -4.18 -3.33 30.00
CA LEU A 311 -5.17 -2.63 29.19
C LEU A 311 -6.25 -2.14 30.16
N THR A 312 -6.36 -0.83 30.39
CA THR A 312 -7.61 -0.30 30.95
C THR A 312 -8.74 -0.76 30.06
N GLU A 313 -9.78 -1.35 30.65
CA GLU A 313 -11.04 -1.70 29.99
C GLU A 313 -11.71 -0.42 29.42
N SER A 314 -11.19 0.10 28.31
CA SER A 314 -11.77 1.22 27.59
C SER A 314 -11.34 1.20 26.12
N SER A 315 -11.55 0.06 25.44
CA SER A 315 -11.70 0.02 23.96
C SER A 315 -11.97 -1.38 23.39
N THR A 316 -12.35 -2.38 24.20
CA THR A 316 -13.06 -3.56 23.71
C THR A 316 -14.49 -3.20 23.32
N GLY A 317 -14.63 -2.28 22.37
CA GLY A 317 -15.78 -2.22 21.49
C GLY A 317 -15.72 -3.40 20.53
N ARG A 318 -15.87 -4.63 21.04
CA ARG A 318 -16.65 -5.61 20.30
C ARG A 318 -18.03 -4.98 20.23
N ALA A 319 -18.40 -4.45 19.07
CA ALA A 319 -19.67 -3.77 18.88
C ALA A 319 -20.79 -4.78 19.17
N ALA A 320 -21.31 -4.77 20.40
CA ALA A 320 -22.67 -5.20 20.64
C ALA A 320 -23.58 -4.32 19.77
N PRO A 321 -24.60 -4.89 19.11
CA PRO A 321 -25.41 -4.17 18.15
C PRO A 321 -26.07 -2.99 18.87
N ARG A 322 -25.74 -1.76 18.44
CA ARG A 322 -26.44 -0.56 18.88
C ARG A 322 -27.90 -0.70 18.47
N LYS A 323 -28.80 -0.82 19.44
CA LYS A 323 -30.24 -0.57 19.24
C LYS A 323 -30.37 0.85 18.67
N GLY A 324 -31.02 0.95 17.51
CA GLY A 324 -31.34 2.22 16.85
C GLY A 324 -32.24 3.10 17.72
N PRO A 325 -32.38 4.40 17.37
CA PRO A 325 -33.20 5.33 18.12
C PRO A 325 -34.65 4.88 18.09
N ALA A 326 -35.30 4.98 19.25
CA ALA A 326 -36.69 4.60 19.48
C ALA A 326 -37.63 5.31 18.48
N SER A 327 -38.26 4.53 17.61
CA SER A 327 -39.49 4.93 16.95
C SER A 327 -40.68 4.59 17.86
N SER A 328 -41.46 5.62 18.12
CA SER A 328 -42.70 5.62 18.88
C SER A 328 -43.79 4.75 18.25
N ASN A 329 -44.61 4.16 19.13
CA ASN A 329 -46.00 3.71 18.92
C ASN A 329 -46.25 2.55 17.93
N ILE A 330 -46.33 1.32 18.47
CA ILE A 330 -47.22 0.30 17.92
C ILE A 330 -48.03 -0.35 19.04
N ARG A 331 -49.34 -0.16 18.94
CA ARG A 331 -50.43 -0.81 19.68
C ARG A 331 -50.48 -2.29 19.26
N LYS A 332 -50.49 -3.20 20.25
CA LYS A 332 -50.69 -4.65 20.05
C LYS A 332 -52.00 -4.95 19.28
N PRO A 333 -52.03 -6.03 18.48
CA PRO A 333 -53.20 -6.89 18.40
C PRO A 333 -52.89 -8.30 18.91
N GLN A 334 -53.97 -8.89 19.42
CA GLN A 334 -54.05 -10.09 20.22
C GLN A 334 -53.85 -11.38 19.41
N THR A 335 -53.28 -12.35 20.12
CA THR A 335 -53.25 -13.77 19.80
C THR A 335 -54.66 -14.37 19.68
N ARG A 336 -54.86 -15.17 18.64
CA ARG A 336 -55.84 -16.27 18.63
C ARG A 336 -55.11 -17.55 18.25
N GLU A 337 -55.03 -18.45 19.22
CA GLU A 337 -54.61 -19.84 19.07
C GLU A 337 -55.77 -20.70 18.56
N THR A 338 -55.49 -21.68 17.71
CA THR A 338 -55.98 -23.09 17.68
C THR A 338 -55.77 -23.71 16.27
N PRO A 339 -55.78 -25.06 16.09
CA PRO A 339 -54.85 -26.04 16.65
C PRO A 339 -54.21 -26.94 15.56
N SER A 340 -53.21 -27.71 15.99
CA SER A 340 -52.45 -28.76 15.28
C SER A 340 -53.16 -29.55 14.17
N GLN A 341 -52.55 -29.64 12.99
CA GLN A 341 -52.69 -30.79 12.08
C GLN A 341 -51.36 -31.16 11.39
N SER A 342 -50.96 -32.41 11.64
CA SER A 342 -50.15 -33.34 10.84
C SER A 342 -49.11 -32.78 9.84
N VAL A 343 -47.84 -33.06 10.14
CA VAL A 343 -46.71 -33.00 9.20
C VAL A 343 -46.79 -34.12 8.16
N PRO A 344 -46.82 -33.83 6.84
CA PRO A 344 -46.43 -34.79 5.82
C PRO A 344 -44.96 -34.57 5.41
N LYS A 345 -44.30 -35.69 5.15
CA LYS A 345 -42.90 -35.84 4.80
C LYS A 345 -42.45 -34.89 3.67
N LEU A 346 -41.28 -34.29 3.88
CA LEU A 346 -40.47 -33.59 2.88
C LEU A 346 -40.40 -34.38 1.56
N HIS A 347 -41.00 -33.85 0.50
CA HIS A 347 -40.50 -34.09 -0.85
C HIS A 347 -39.24 -33.23 -1.04
N ARG A 348 -38.10 -33.89 -1.24
CA ARG A 348 -36.87 -33.25 -1.74
C ARG A 348 -37.17 -32.62 -3.10
N SER A 349 -37.37 -31.30 -3.14
CA SER A 349 -37.36 -30.53 -4.37
C SER A 349 -35.95 -29.97 -4.60
N ALA A 350 -35.35 -30.44 -5.69
CA ALA A 350 -34.24 -29.89 -6.48
C ALA A 350 -33.28 -28.90 -5.80
N SER A 351 -32.01 -29.33 -5.71
CA SER A 351 -30.84 -28.50 -5.48
C SER A 351 -30.85 -27.21 -6.32
N PRO A 352 -30.42 -26.06 -5.78
CA PRO A 352 -30.15 -24.88 -6.60
C PRO A 352 -29.03 -25.21 -7.61
N PRO A 353 -29.03 -24.60 -8.80
CA PRO A 353 -28.08 -24.93 -9.84
C PRO A 353 -26.67 -24.64 -9.33
N HIS A 354 -25.79 -25.65 -9.43
CA HIS A 354 -24.37 -25.51 -9.16
C HIS A 354 -23.84 -24.23 -9.83
N GLY A 355 -23.38 -23.28 -9.00
CA GLY A 355 -22.61 -22.14 -9.46
C GLY A 355 -21.42 -22.62 -10.29
N PRO A 356 -20.92 -21.81 -11.25
CA PRO A 356 -19.85 -22.24 -12.14
C PRO A 356 -18.66 -22.69 -11.30
N ALA A 357 -18.23 -23.94 -11.47
CA ALA A 357 -17.05 -24.49 -10.80
C ALA A 357 -15.86 -23.53 -11.01
N ILE A 358 -15.41 -22.89 -9.92
CA ILE A 358 -14.32 -21.92 -9.98
C ILE A 358 -13.07 -22.69 -10.45
N ARG A 359 -12.59 -22.37 -11.66
CA ARG A 359 -11.46 -23.04 -12.33
C ARG A 359 -10.19 -22.91 -11.49
N ASP A 360 -9.25 -23.86 -11.66
CA ASP A 360 -7.92 -23.76 -11.07
C ASP A 360 -7.23 -22.49 -11.57
N VAL A 361 -6.95 -21.56 -10.65
CA VAL A 361 -6.45 -20.21 -10.98
C VAL A 361 -4.94 -20.30 -11.23
N GLY A 362 -4.58 -20.52 -12.50
CA GLY A 362 -3.19 -20.73 -12.92
C GLY A 362 -2.52 -19.48 -13.46
N GLY A 363 -3.28 -18.55 -14.05
CA GLY A 363 -2.76 -17.40 -14.78
C GLY A 363 -3.43 -16.07 -14.47
N VAL A 364 -2.83 -14.98 -14.98
CA VAL A 364 -3.29 -13.60 -14.74
C VAL A 364 -4.71 -13.36 -15.28
N ALA A 365 -5.09 -14.02 -16.37
CA ALA A 365 -6.43 -13.90 -16.94
C ALA A 365 -7.51 -14.45 -15.99
N ASP A 366 -7.27 -15.63 -15.39
CA ASP A 366 -8.20 -16.24 -14.42
C ASP A 366 -8.36 -15.35 -13.18
N GLY A 367 -7.26 -14.74 -12.72
CA GLY A 367 -7.31 -13.80 -11.60
C GLY A 367 -8.03 -12.50 -11.88
N LEU A 368 -7.94 -11.97 -13.10
CA LEU A 368 -8.70 -10.80 -13.52
C LEU A 368 -10.20 -11.13 -13.64
N GLN A 369 -10.53 -12.30 -14.18
CA GLN A 369 -11.90 -12.78 -14.23
C GLN A 369 -12.46 -12.92 -12.80
N LEU A 370 -11.73 -13.58 -11.90
CA LEU A 370 -12.12 -13.72 -10.49
C LEU A 370 -12.27 -12.35 -9.80
N LEU A 371 -11.38 -11.40 -10.07
CA LEU A 371 -11.48 -10.03 -9.57
C LEU A 371 -12.79 -9.37 -10.02
N VAL A 372 -13.10 -9.42 -11.32
CA VAL A 372 -14.31 -8.82 -11.86
C VAL A 372 -15.56 -9.50 -11.30
N GLU A 373 -15.58 -10.83 -11.21
CA GLU A 373 -16.68 -11.58 -10.62
C GLU A 373 -16.88 -11.23 -9.15
N ALA A 374 -15.82 -11.21 -8.34
CA ALA A 374 -15.87 -10.82 -6.93
C ALA A 374 -16.34 -9.36 -6.72
N LEU A 375 -16.02 -8.46 -7.66
CA LEU A 375 -16.51 -7.09 -7.61
C LEU A 375 -17.99 -6.97 -8.00
N HIS A 376 -18.56 -7.89 -8.77
CA HIS A 376 -20.00 -7.87 -9.07
C HIS A 376 -20.82 -8.67 -8.07
N THR A 377 -20.26 -9.76 -7.54
CA THR A 377 -20.92 -10.73 -6.67
C THR A 377 -20.05 -10.99 -5.43
N PRO A 378 -20.19 -10.19 -4.36
CA PRO A 378 -19.37 -10.32 -3.16
C PRO A 378 -19.54 -11.67 -2.42
N ASP A 379 -20.71 -12.31 -2.51
CA ASP A 379 -20.99 -13.60 -1.84
C ASP A 379 -19.99 -14.71 -2.21
N LEU A 380 -19.42 -14.64 -3.43
CA LEU A 380 -18.39 -15.56 -3.90
C LEU A 380 -17.13 -15.55 -3.01
N LEU A 381 -16.85 -14.42 -2.34
CA LEU A 381 -15.64 -14.24 -1.53
C LEU A 381 -15.57 -15.24 -0.36
N ALA A 382 -16.72 -15.64 0.19
CA ALA A 382 -16.79 -16.60 1.29
C ALA A 382 -16.44 -18.03 0.86
N GLU A 383 -16.59 -18.34 -0.43
CA GLU A 383 -16.37 -19.69 -0.98
C GLU A 383 -14.93 -19.89 -1.52
N LEU A 384 -14.12 -18.83 -1.56
CA LEU A 384 -12.78 -18.90 -2.14
C LEU A 384 -11.82 -19.68 -1.24
N THR A 385 -11.08 -20.60 -1.86
CA THR A 385 -9.93 -21.27 -1.25
C THR A 385 -8.80 -20.28 -0.98
N LEU A 386 -7.87 -20.64 -0.08
CA LEU A 386 -6.67 -19.84 0.20
C LEU A 386 -5.83 -19.55 -1.06
N LYS A 387 -5.71 -20.51 -1.97
CA LYS A 387 -4.99 -20.34 -3.25
C LYS A 387 -5.68 -19.30 -4.15
N GLN A 388 -7.02 -19.33 -4.22
CA GLN A 388 -7.82 -18.35 -4.96
C GLN A 388 -7.72 -16.96 -4.31
N TRP A 389 -7.82 -16.86 -2.99
CA TRP A 389 -7.63 -15.61 -2.25
C TRP A 389 -6.25 -15.01 -2.48
N ASN A 390 -5.19 -15.82 -2.43
CA ASN A 390 -3.83 -15.38 -2.67
C ASN A 390 -3.68 -14.79 -4.09
N HIS A 391 -4.33 -15.41 -5.08
CA HIS A 391 -4.32 -14.91 -6.45
C HIS A 391 -5.18 -13.65 -6.63
N LEU A 392 -6.39 -13.62 -6.05
CA LEU A 392 -7.28 -12.47 -6.06
C LEU A 392 -6.60 -11.24 -5.44
N ILE A 393 -6.02 -11.38 -4.24
CA ILE A 393 -5.31 -10.29 -3.55
C ILE A 393 -4.13 -9.78 -4.36
N LEU A 394 -3.37 -10.67 -5.02
CA LEU A 394 -2.27 -10.30 -5.90
C LEU A 394 -2.74 -9.41 -7.05
N ILE A 395 -3.77 -9.85 -7.77
CA ILE A 395 -4.33 -9.10 -8.91
C ILE A 395 -5.02 -7.82 -8.45
N ALA A 396 -5.87 -7.88 -7.43
CA ALA A 396 -6.60 -6.74 -6.89
C ALA A 396 -5.67 -5.65 -6.32
N ASN A 397 -4.54 -6.02 -5.72
CA ASN A 397 -3.53 -5.04 -5.30
C ASN A 397 -2.88 -4.36 -6.50
N HIS A 398 -2.55 -5.12 -7.53
CA HIS A 398 -1.91 -4.60 -8.73
C HIS A 398 -2.83 -3.71 -9.57
N THR A 399 -4.13 -4.02 -9.59
CA THR A 399 -5.16 -3.20 -10.25
C THR A 399 -5.74 -2.09 -9.37
N GLU A 400 -5.28 -1.95 -8.12
CA GLU A 400 -5.75 -0.99 -7.12
C GLU A 400 -7.23 -1.11 -6.74
N LEU A 401 -7.77 -2.33 -6.83
CA LEU A 401 -9.18 -2.64 -6.55
C LEU A 401 -9.38 -3.44 -5.25
N LEU A 402 -8.31 -3.87 -4.56
CA LEU A 402 -8.44 -4.59 -3.29
C LEU A 402 -9.25 -3.83 -2.21
N PRO A 403 -9.09 -2.51 -2.01
CA PRO A 403 -9.91 -1.81 -1.02
C PRO A 403 -11.39 -1.74 -1.39
N ARG A 404 -11.74 -1.86 -2.68
CA ARG A 404 -13.15 -1.98 -3.12
C ARG A 404 -13.78 -3.28 -2.67
N ILE A 405 -13.00 -4.37 -2.72
CA ILE A 405 -13.42 -5.67 -2.20
C ILE A 405 -13.56 -5.60 -0.68
N ALA A 406 -12.53 -5.09 0.01
CA ALA A 406 -12.48 -5.06 1.46
C ALA A 406 -13.62 -4.23 2.09
N ARG A 407 -14.01 -3.10 1.47
CA ARG A 407 -15.07 -2.22 1.96
C ARG A 407 -16.50 -2.68 1.63
N ARG A 408 -16.65 -3.74 0.84
CA ARG A 408 -17.97 -4.34 0.57
C ARG A 408 -18.41 -5.33 1.63
N LEU A 409 -17.46 -5.96 2.29
CA LEU A 409 -17.74 -6.90 3.35
C LEU A 409 -18.17 -6.13 4.61
N SER A 410 -19.26 -6.58 5.20
CA SER A 410 -19.61 -6.24 6.57
C SER A 410 -18.64 -6.89 7.56
N ASP A 411 -18.57 -6.39 8.80
CA ASP A 411 -17.70 -6.98 9.82
C ASP A 411 -17.97 -8.49 10.02
N PRO A 412 -19.22 -8.98 10.14
CA PRO A 412 -19.48 -10.42 10.25
C PRO A 412 -18.96 -11.25 9.07
N GLU A 413 -19.14 -10.75 7.84
CA GLU A 413 -18.64 -11.44 6.64
C GLU A 413 -17.11 -11.46 6.63
N LEU A 414 -16.47 -10.32 6.95
CA LEU A 414 -15.02 -10.22 7.04
C LEU A 414 -14.45 -11.21 8.06
N PHE A 415 -15.02 -11.27 9.26
CA PHE A 415 -14.58 -12.17 10.33
C PHE A 415 -14.96 -13.65 10.10
N SER A 416 -15.75 -13.96 9.07
CA SER A 416 -16.01 -15.33 8.63
C SER A 416 -14.94 -15.90 7.68
N LEU A 417 -14.12 -15.04 7.07
CA LEU A 417 -13.05 -15.43 6.15
C LEU A 417 -11.87 -16.11 6.88
N PRO A 418 -10.95 -16.79 6.19
CA PRO A 418 -9.72 -17.28 6.80
C PRO A 418 -8.89 -16.15 7.45
N GLU A 419 -8.37 -16.36 8.66
CA GLU A 419 -7.67 -15.35 9.48
C GLU A 419 -6.60 -14.56 8.70
N VAL A 420 -5.77 -15.24 7.90
CA VAL A 420 -4.73 -14.61 7.08
C VAL A 420 -5.29 -13.64 6.03
N VAL A 421 -6.50 -13.88 5.53
CA VAL A 421 -7.21 -12.98 4.61
C VAL A 421 -7.80 -11.81 5.39
N GLN A 422 -8.37 -12.05 6.57
CA GLN A 422 -8.91 -11.00 7.44
C GLN A 422 -7.85 -9.94 7.73
N HIS A 423 -6.64 -10.35 8.12
CA HIS A 423 -5.54 -9.43 8.42
C HIS A 423 -5.18 -8.54 7.22
N VAL A 424 -5.14 -9.10 6.01
CA VAL A 424 -4.87 -8.33 4.78
C VAL A 424 -5.98 -7.33 4.49
N LEU A 425 -7.25 -7.72 4.63
CA LEU A 425 -8.38 -6.83 4.33
C LEU A 425 -8.58 -5.75 5.41
N LEU A 426 -8.35 -6.07 6.69
CA LEU A 426 -8.36 -5.11 7.79
C LEU A 426 -7.30 -4.01 7.59
N ARG A 427 -6.07 -4.40 7.20
CA ARG A 427 -5.01 -3.45 6.81
C ARG A 427 -5.45 -2.49 5.73
N VAL A 428 -6.05 -3.05 4.68
CA VAL A 428 -6.50 -2.29 3.52
C VAL A 428 -7.59 -1.29 3.95
N ASN A 429 -8.54 -1.71 4.78
CA ASN A 429 -9.57 -0.85 5.34
C ASN A 429 -9.00 0.26 6.24
N GLN A 430 -8.02 -0.04 7.10
CA GLN A 430 -7.35 0.97 7.93
C GLN A 430 -6.63 2.02 7.10
N ARG A 431 -5.92 1.60 6.04
CA ARG A 431 -5.22 2.52 5.14
C ARG A 431 -6.19 3.41 4.38
N GLU A 432 -7.31 2.87 3.91
CA GLU A 432 -8.31 3.67 3.22
C GLU A 432 -9.01 4.65 4.16
N GLU A 433 -9.27 4.27 5.42
CA GLU A 433 -9.79 5.19 6.44
C GLU A 433 -8.84 6.37 6.68
N LEU A 434 -7.52 6.12 6.70
CA LEU A 434 -6.51 7.17 6.81
C LEU A 434 -6.55 8.12 5.59
N ILE A 435 -6.66 7.56 4.38
CA ILE A 435 -6.75 8.36 3.14
C ILE A 435 -7.97 9.27 3.21
N ARG A 436 -9.14 8.72 3.54
CA ARG A 436 -10.39 9.47 3.65
C ARG A 436 -10.28 10.60 4.66
N LYS A 437 -9.78 10.31 5.87
CA LYS A 437 -9.53 11.34 6.89
C LYS A 437 -8.54 12.40 6.46
N THR A 438 -7.51 12.03 5.69
CA THR A 438 -6.52 12.98 5.17
C THR A 438 -7.17 13.94 4.17
N VAL A 439 -8.01 13.43 3.25
CA VAL A 439 -8.76 14.26 2.30
C VAL A 439 -9.76 15.16 3.02
N GLU A 440 -10.57 14.62 3.95
CA GLU A 440 -11.53 15.39 4.74
C GLU A 440 -10.82 16.50 5.53
N PHE A 441 -9.70 16.19 6.18
CA PHE A 441 -8.91 17.16 6.92
C PHE A 441 -8.33 18.25 6.02
N GLU A 442 -7.86 17.91 4.82
CA GLU A 442 -7.35 18.90 3.86
C GLU A 442 -8.46 19.83 3.38
N LEU A 443 -9.63 19.28 3.02
CA LEU A 443 -10.80 20.06 2.60
C LEU A 443 -11.30 21.01 3.71
N LEU A 444 -11.20 20.61 4.98
CA LEU A 444 -11.52 21.47 6.13
C LEU A 444 -10.59 22.68 6.27
N HIS A 445 -9.34 22.59 5.79
CA HIS A 445 -8.42 23.73 5.76
C HIS A 445 -8.67 24.60 4.53
N LEU A 446 -8.78 23.98 3.35
CA LEU A 446 -9.01 24.69 2.09
C LEU A 446 -10.27 25.56 2.13
N ARG A 447 -11.36 25.08 2.75
CA ARG A 447 -12.61 25.85 2.85
C ARG A 447 -12.48 27.17 3.62
N GLN A 448 -11.46 27.32 4.46
CA GLN A 448 -11.30 28.51 5.32
C GLN A 448 -10.90 29.74 4.53
N PHE A 449 -10.25 29.56 3.37
CA PHE A 449 -9.69 30.67 2.58
C PHE A 449 -10.01 30.59 1.09
N LEU A 450 -10.16 29.41 0.49
CA LEU A 450 -10.36 29.30 -0.97
C LEU A 450 -11.64 29.98 -1.46
N LEU A 451 -12.71 29.94 -0.67
CA LEU A 451 -14.01 30.52 -1.07
C LEU A 451 -14.00 32.04 -1.09
N ALA A 452 -13.04 32.68 -0.41
CA ALA A 452 -12.88 34.12 -0.45
C ALA A 452 -12.27 34.59 -1.77
N VAL A 453 -11.57 33.71 -2.49
CA VAL A 453 -10.87 34.03 -3.74
C VAL A 453 -11.48 33.36 -4.98
N CYS A 454 -12.23 32.27 -4.80
CA CYS A 454 -12.93 31.56 -5.88
C CYS A 454 -14.19 30.87 -5.32
N ASP A 455 -15.36 31.27 -5.78
CA ASP A 455 -16.66 30.73 -5.36
C ASP A 455 -17.04 29.41 -6.08
N ARG A 456 -16.32 29.04 -7.15
CA ARG A 456 -16.56 27.85 -7.97
C ARG A 456 -15.38 26.89 -7.99
N VAL A 457 -14.99 26.40 -6.82
CA VAL A 457 -13.97 25.34 -6.70
C VAL A 457 -14.61 23.97 -6.90
N VAL A 458 -14.26 23.30 -7.99
CA VAL A 458 -14.80 21.98 -8.38
C VAL A 458 -13.79 20.89 -8.02
N LEU A 459 -14.14 19.98 -7.11
CA LEU A 459 -13.33 18.79 -6.85
C LEU A 459 -13.44 17.83 -8.03
N LEU A 460 -12.31 17.20 -8.37
CA LEU A 460 -12.27 16.17 -9.39
C LEU A 460 -11.96 14.77 -8.83
N LYS A 461 -12.32 13.75 -9.61
CA LYS A 461 -11.94 12.33 -9.41
C LYS A 461 -12.11 11.84 -7.97
N GLY A 462 -11.08 11.18 -7.42
CA GLY A 462 -11.13 10.47 -6.13
C GLY A 462 -11.54 11.39 -4.98
N ALA A 463 -10.96 12.59 -4.91
CA ALA A 463 -11.31 13.58 -3.88
C ALA A 463 -12.79 13.98 -3.97
N ALA A 464 -13.31 14.23 -5.18
CA ALA A 464 -14.72 14.55 -5.38
C ALA A 464 -15.64 13.41 -4.93
N TYR A 465 -15.31 12.17 -5.28
CA TYR A 465 -16.14 11.01 -4.99
C TYR A 465 -16.19 10.71 -3.50
N ILE A 466 -15.05 10.88 -2.82
CA ILE A 466 -14.94 10.76 -1.35
C ILE A 466 -15.72 11.88 -0.67
N ALA A 467 -15.51 13.13 -1.08
CA ALA A 467 -16.19 14.29 -0.47
C ALA A 467 -17.71 14.23 -0.65
N ALA A 468 -18.20 13.69 -1.76
CA ALA A 468 -19.62 13.49 -2.02
C ALA A 468 -20.19 12.18 -1.43
N ASP A 469 -19.39 11.41 -0.68
CA ASP A 469 -19.74 10.10 -0.10
C ASP A 469 -20.49 9.19 -1.09
N LEU A 470 -19.99 9.10 -2.33
CA LEU A 470 -20.63 8.25 -3.33
C LEU A 470 -20.57 6.78 -2.85
N PRO A 471 -21.68 6.01 -2.84
CA PRO A 471 -21.70 4.67 -2.24
C PRO A 471 -20.64 3.73 -2.81
N TRP A 472 -20.41 3.78 -4.13
CA TRP A 472 -19.41 2.97 -4.81
C TRP A 472 -17.99 3.52 -4.62
N ALA A 473 -17.78 4.72 -4.09
CA ALA A 473 -16.48 5.37 -3.88
C ALA A 473 -15.76 4.92 -2.59
N ARG A 474 -16.43 4.14 -1.72
CA ARG A 474 -15.76 3.45 -0.61
C ARG A 474 -14.67 2.52 -1.12
N GLY A 475 -13.48 2.60 -0.52
CA GLY A 475 -12.32 1.86 -1.03
C GLY A 475 -11.59 2.57 -2.18
N ARG A 476 -11.98 3.79 -2.58
CA ARG A 476 -11.28 4.53 -3.63
C ARG A 476 -10.04 5.21 -3.06
N ASN A 477 -8.89 4.58 -3.22
CA ASN A 477 -7.63 5.23 -2.83
C ASN A 477 -7.35 6.46 -3.72
N THR A 478 -6.99 7.59 -3.10
CA THR A 478 -6.51 8.81 -3.74
C THR A 478 -5.29 9.30 -2.97
N ASN A 479 -4.30 9.89 -3.64
CA ASN A 479 -3.08 10.39 -2.99
C ASN A 479 -2.87 11.90 -3.23
N ASP A 480 -3.80 12.47 -3.98
CA ASP A 480 -3.83 13.79 -4.57
C ASP A 480 -5.24 14.38 -4.38
N LEU A 481 -5.29 15.70 -4.34
CA LEU A 481 -6.51 16.49 -4.32
C LEU A 481 -6.53 17.36 -5.58
N ASP A 482 -7.33 16.96 -6.57
CA ASP A 482 -7.51 17.69 -7.82
C ASP A 482 -8.60 18.76 -7.67
N LEU A 483 -8.24 20.03 -7.85
CA LEU A 483 -9.15 21.17 -7.88
C LEU A 483 -9.27 21.70 -9.31
N LEU A 484 -10.47 21.86 -9.86
CA LEU A 484 -10.73 22.63 -11.06
C LEU A 484 -11.29 24.01 -10.68
N VAL A 485 -10.63 25.05 -11.18
CA VAL A 485 -11.03 26.45 -10.98
C VAL A 485 -11.08 27.18 -12.32
N PRO A 486 -11.85 28.29 -12.44
CA PRO A 486 -11.80 29.14 -13.62
C PRO A 486 -10.37 29.61 -13.90
N GLU A 487 -9.98 29.68 -15.16
CA GLU A 487 -8.59 29.97 -15.55
C GLU A 487 -8.12 31.34 -15.04
N GLU A 488 -9.01 32.32 -15.03
CA GLU A 488 -8.80 33.66 -14.48
C GLU A 488 -8.59 33.67 -12.96
N SER A 489 -9.06 32.64 -12.25
CA SER A 489 -8.94 32.51 -10.79
C SER A 489 -7.68 31.76 -10.35
N VAL A 490 -6.91 31.16 -11.28
CA VAL A 490 -5.71 30.37 -10.93
C VAL A 490 -4.72 31.20 -10.11
N ALA A 491 -4.45 32.44 -10.51
CA ALA A 491 -3.46 33.28 -9.85
C ALA A 491 -3.86 33.68 -8.42
N CYS A 492 -5.14 33.96 -8.16
CA CYS A 492 -5.61 34.28 -6.81
C CYS A 492 -5.67 33.05 -5.92
N VAL A 493 -6.05 31.89 -6.46
CA VAL A 493 -6.05 30.60 -5.75
C VAL A 493 -4.63 30.18 -5.35
N GLU A 494 -3.65 30.23 -6.28
CA GLU A 494 -2.25 29.94 -5.97
C GLU A 494 -1.71 30.87 -4.87
N ARG A 495 -2.00 32.17 -4.95
CA ARG A 495 -1.59 33.12 -3.91
C ARG A 495 -2.17 32.78 -2.56
N ALA A 496 -3.47 32.50 -2.49
CA ALA A 496 -4.14 32.13 -1.25
C ALA A 496 -3.59 30.81 -0.66
N LEU A 497 -3.21 29.86 -1.51
CA LEU A 497 -2.53 28.63 -1.10
C LEU A 497 -1.15 28.92 -0.51
N VAL A 498 -0.34 29.76 -1.17
CA VAL A 498 0.98 30.17 -0.65
C VAL A 498 0.85 30.90 0.69
N ASP A 499 -0.11 31.83 0.81
CA ASP A 499 -0.38 32.56 2.06
C ASP A 499 -0.82 31.61 3.19
N ALA A 500 -1.47 30.49 2.86
CA ALA A 500 -1.84 29.41 3.77
C ALA A 500 -0.72 28.38 4.01
N GLY A 501 0.49 28.61 3.50
CA GLY A 501 1.69 27.80 3.74
C GLY A 501 1.84 26.58 2.81
N TYR A 502 1.15 26.54 1.67
CA TYR A 502 1.41 25.53 0.64
C TYR A 502 2.61 25.92 -0.20
N GLN A 503 3.39 24.92 -0.61
CA GLN A 503 4.59 25.11 -1.40
C GLN A 503 4.72 24.05 -2.50
N SER A 504 5.39 24.41 -3.59
CA SER A 504 5.84 23.46 -4.61
C SER A 504 7.08 22.70 -4.12
N ASP A 505 7.41 21.59 -4.77
CA ASP A 505 8.70 20.91 -4.55
C ASP A 505 9.85 21.87 -4.89
N GLU A 506 10.87 21.96 -4.02
CA GLU A 506 12.07 22.79 -4.19
C GLU A 506 12.81 22.52 -5.52
N LYS A 507 12.58 21.35 -6.13
CA LYS A 507 13.16 20.97 -7.41
C LYS A 507 12.48 21.60 -8.63
N ILE A 508 11.30 22.22 -8.45
CA ILE A 508 10.57 22.84 -9.55
C ILE A 508 11.16 24.22 -9.82
N SER A 509 11.80 24.37 -10.99
CA SER A 509 12.37 25.65 -11.40
C SER A 509 11.30 26.61 -11.94
N ASP A 510 11.61 27.91 -12.01
CA ASP A 510 10.74 28.89 -12.68
C ASP A 510 10.44 28.51 -14.14
N ALA A 511 11.38 27.84 -14.81
CA ALA A 511 11.19 27.32 -16.15
C ALA A 511 10.15 26.19 -16.18
N ASP A 512 10.17 25.29 -15.19
CA ASP A 512 9.16 24.24 -15.03
C ASP A 512 7.79 24.86 -14.75
N ALA A 513 7.71 25.84 -13.85
CA ALA A 513 6.46 26.53 -13.54
C ALA A 513 5.84 27.22 -14.77
N ARG A 514 6.65 27.78 -15.67
CA ARG A 514 6.19 28.30 -16.98
C ARG A 514 5.75 27.18 -17.92
N TYR A 515 6.45 26.04 -17.91
CA TYR A 515 6.07 24.88 -18.72
C TYR A 515 4.68 24.35 -18.35
N TYR A 516 4.37 24.22 -17.05
CA TYR A 516 3.04 23.82 -16.57
C TYR A 516 1.94 24.72 -17.15
N ARG A 517 2.09 26.04 -17.01
CA ARG A 517 1.08 27.00 -17.48
C ARG A 517 0.94 27.03 -19.01
N ARG A 518 2.04 26.90 -19.74
CA ARG A 518 2.06 27.00 -21.21
C ARG A 518 1.51 25.74 -21.89
N TRP A 519 1.75 24.56 -21.34
CA TRP A 519 1.52 23.31 -22.07
C TRP A 519 0.63 22.29 -21.35
N LEU A 520 0.54 22.37 -20.02
CA LEU A 520 -0.27 21.45 -19.22
C LEU A 520 -1.67 22.02 -18.94
N HIS A 521 -2.40 21.36 -18.05
CA HIS A 521 -3.79 21.63 -17.69
C HIS A 521 -3.94 22.05 -16.23
N GLU A 522 -2.82 22.04 -15.51
CA GLU A 522 -2.69 22.24 -14.07
C GLU A 522 -1.45 23.09 -13.79
N THR A 523 -1.42 23.71 -12.61
CA THR A 523 -0.24 24.36 -12.04
C THR A 523 0.76 23.30 -11.55
N PRO A 524 2.00 23.68 -11.20
CA PRO A 524 2.88 22.77 -10.46
C PRO A 524 2.19 22.23 -9.20
N PRO A 525 2.40 20.94 -8.86
CA PRO A 525 1.82 20.34 -7.67
C PRO A 525 2.26 21.06 -6.40
N LEU A 526 1.31 21.29 -5.51
CA LEU A 526 1.50 21.98 -4.23
C LEU A 526 1.27 21.01 -3.06
N HIS A 527 1.89 21.28 -1.92
CA HIS A 527 1.60 20.55 -0.69
C HIS A 527 1.88 21.42 0.53
N HIS A 528 1.19 21.12 1.62
CA HIS A 528 1.53 21.70 2.92
C HIS A 528 2.62 20.85 3.62
N PRO A 529 3.71 21.43 4.16
CA PRO A 529 4.87 20.70 4.69
C PRO A 529 4.54 19.63 5.74
N TYR A 530 3.51 19.90 6.56
CA TYR A 530 3.07 19.02 7.64
C TYR A 530 2.01 17.99 7.21
N ARG A 531 1.08 18.36 6.33
CA ARG A 531 -0.06 17.49 5.95
C ARG A 531 0.30 16.54 4.81
N ARG A 532 1.11 17.04 3.85
CA ARG A 532 1.74 16.31 2.75
C ARG A 532 0.78 15.60 1.78
N LEU A 533 -0.48 16.02 1.72
CA LEU A 533 -1.35 15.65 0.60
C LEU A 533 -0.98 16.54 -0.58
N GLU A 534 -0.76 15.92 -1.74
CA GLU A 534 -0.51 16.65 -2.99
C GLU A 534 -1.80 17.33 -3.45
N LEU A 535 -1.70 18.57 -3.90
CA LEU A 535 -2.79 19.41 -4.32
C LEU A 535 -2.49 19.93 -5.72
N ASP A 536 -3.35 19.59 -6.67
CA ASP A 536 -3.22 19.98 -8.06
C ASP A 536 -4.33 20.98 -8.42
N VAL A 537 -3.94 22.17 -8.88
CA VAL A 537 -4.87 23.21 -9.33
C VAL A 537 -4.97 23.17 -10.84
N HIS A 538 -6.04 22.54 -11.32
CA HIS A 538 -6.45 22.44 -12.72
C HIS A 538 -7.21 23.68 -13.15
N PHE A 539 -6.93 24.10 -14.39
CA PHE A 539 -7.72 25.11 -15.11
C PHE A 539 -8.28 24.56 -16.44
N ARG A 540 -7.87 23.34 -16.83
CA ARG A 540 -8.42 22.58 -17.96
C ARG A 540 -8.51 21.12 -17.58
N LEU A 541 -9.26 20.34 -18.37
CA LEU A 541 -9.36 18.88 -18.19
C LEU A 541 -8.40 18.09 -19.10
N LEU A 542 -7.82 18.75 -20.10
CA LEU A 542 -6.80 18.20 -21.00
C LEU A 542 -5.67 19.22 -21.18
N PRO A 543 -4.39 18.80 -21.28
CA PRO A 543 -3.26 19.68 -21.51
C PRO A 543 -3.51 20.62 -22.69
N ARG A 544 -3.04 21.87 -22.63
CA ARG A 544 -3.11 22.79 -23.78
C ARG A 544 -2.49 22.21 -25.05
N ALA A 545 -1.44 21.40 -24.88
CA ALA A 545 -0.75 20.73 -25.97
C ALA A 545 -1.55 19.56 -26.58
N ASP A 546 -2.63 19.10 -25.94
CA ASP A 546 -3.44 18.02 -26.48
C ASP A 546 -4.30 18.55 -27.65
N PRO A 547 -4.28 17.88 -28.82
CA PRO A 547 -5.06 18.32 -29.98
C PRO A 547 -6.58 18.33 -29.75
N ASN A 548 -7.07 17.61 -28.74
CA ASN A 548 -8.48 17.58 -28.35
C ASN A 548 -8.77 18.46 -27.12
N SER A 549 -7.86 19.36 -26.74
CA SER A 549 -8.07 20.24 -25.58
C SER A 549 -9.17 21.27 -25.83
N PHE A 550 -9.97 21.53 -24.79
CA PHE A 550 -11.09 22.48 -24.81
C PHE A 550 -11.11 23.32 -23.52
N CYS A 551 -11.91 24.40 -23.50
CA CYS A 551 -12.12 25.24 -22.31
C CYS A 551 -12.98 24.52 -21.28
N ALA A 552 -12.68 24.67 -19.99
CA ALA A 552 -13.39 24.00 -18.90
C ALA A 552 -14.56 24.81 -18.32
N ASP A 553 -14.81 26.05 -18.78
CA ASP A 553 -15.82 26.94 -18.18
C ASP A 553 -17.21 26.32 -18.12
N GLU A 554 -17.67 25.69 -19.20
CA GLU A 554 -18.99 25.04 -19.24
C GLU A 554 -19.09 23.88 -18.23
N PHE A 555 -17.99 23.14 -18.01
CA PHE A 555 -17.92 22.07 -17.02
C PHE A 555 -18.02 22.63 -15.59
N ILE A 556 -17.42 23.80 -15.34
CA ILE A 556 -17.49 24.50 -14.06
C ILE A 556 -18.89 25.07 -13.82
N GLU A 557 -19.49 25.71 -14.82
CA GLU A 557 -20.83 26.28 -14.74
C GLU A 557 -21.91 25.22 -14.44
N ARG A 558 -21.80 24.05 -15.10
CA ARG A 558 -22.72 22.93 -14.92
C ARG A 558 -22.44 22.10 -13.66
N SER A 559 -21.32 22.32 -12.99
CA SER A 559 -20.96 21.58 -11.79
C SER A 559 -22.05 21.67 -10.72
N VAL A 560 -22.21 20.62 -9.93
CA VAL A 560 -23.23 20.50 -8.89
C VAL A 560 -22.60 20.66 -7.49
N PRO A 561 -23.32 21.25 -6.52
CA PRO A 561 -22.80 21.38 -5.15
C PRO A 561 -22.64 20.01 -4.48
N ILE A 562 -21.62 19.87 -3.64
CA ILE A 562 -21.45 18.70 -2.77
C ILE A 562 -22.21 18.95 -1.47
N ALA A 563 -23.09 18.03 -1.07
CA ALA A 563 -23.89 18.19 0.15
C ALA A 563 -23.00 18.35 1.41
N GLY A 564 -23.32 19.32 2.28
CA GLY A 564 -22.56 19.57 3.52
C GLY A 564 -21.16 20.17 3.29
N SER A 565 -20.85 20.60 2.07
CA SER A 565 -19.55 21.12 1.67
C SER A 565 -19.73 22.40 0.84
N PRO A 566 -18.78 23.35 0.91
CA PRO A 566 -18.80 24.52 0.03
C PRO A 566 -18.24 24.23 -1.37
N PHE A 567 -17.67 23.05 -1.57
CA PHE A 567 -17.09 22.65 -2.85
C PHE A 567 -18.15 22.08 -3.80
N ARG A 568 -17.80 22.05 -5.08
CA ARG A 568 -18.63 21.51 -6.16
C ARG A 568 -17.98 20.25 -6.74
N MET A 569 -18.71 19.52 -7.57
CA MET A 569 -18.18 18.44 -8.40
C MET A 569 -18.86 18.45 -9.77
N LEU A 570 -18.22 17.86 -10.78
CA LEU A 570 -18.81 17.78 -12.11
C LEU A 570 -20.16 17.05 -12.09
N ASP A 571 -21.10 17.52 -12.93
CA ASP A 571 -22.40 16.86 -13.13
C ASP A 571 -22.19 15.40 -13.61
N PRO A 572 -23.16 14.48 -13.42
CA PRO A 572 -22.98 13.06 -13.74
C PRO A 572 -22.42 12.76 -15.15
N ILE A 573 -22.84 13.50 -16.17
CA ILE A 573 -22.40 13.31 -17.55
C ILE A 573 -20.96 13.78 -17.71
N ASP A 574 -20.68 15.01 -17.27
CA ASP A 574 -19.36 15.63 -17.41
C ASP A 574 -18.30 14.96 -16.54
N ARG A 575 -18.68 14.46 -15.37
CA ARG A 575 -17.82 13.63 -14.50
C ARG A 575 -17.40 12.33 -15.18
N THR A 576 -18.31 11.71 -15.93
CA THR A 576 -18.05 10.48 -16.67
C THR A 576 -17.16 10.75 -17.88
N LEU A 577 -17.43 11.83 -18.63
CA LEU A 577 -16.57 12.28 -19.72
C LEU A 577 -15.16 12.59 -19.22
N HIS A 578 -15.03 13.30 -18.10
CA HIS A 578 -13.75 13.60 -17.49
C HIS A 578 -12.96 12.32 -17.11
N ALA A 579 -13.61 11.34 -16.47
CA ALA A 579 -12.96 10.08 -16.13
C ALA A 579 -12.44 9.34 -17.38
N ILE A 580 -13.22 9.36 -18.46
CA ILE A 580 -12.89 8.73 -19.75
C ILE A 580 -11.72 9.43 -20.45
N ILE A 581 -11.77 10.76 -20.60
CA ILE A 581 -10.69 11.49 -21.28
C ILE A 581 -9.39 11.43 -20.47
N ASN A 582 -9.48 11.41 -19.14
CA ASN A 582 -8.31 11.25 -18.28
C ASN A 582 -7.56 9.94 -18.62
N ILE A 583 -8.21 8.77 -18.63
CA ILE A 583 -7.52 7.51 -19.00
C ILE A 583 -7.11 7.47 -20.48
N ALA A 584 -7.88 8.07 -21.38
CA ALA A 584 -7.58 8.05 -22.80
C ALA A 584 -6.36 8.90 -23.20
N HIS A 585 -6.11 10.02 -22.51
CA HIS A 585 -5.14 11.04 -22.92
C HIS A 585 -3.98 11.27 -21.95
N ILE A 586 -4.23 11.14 -20.63
CA ILE A 586 -3.28 11.56 -19.59
C ILE A 586 -2.94 10.39 -18.64
N GLY A 587 -3.80 9.38 -18.61
CA GLY A 587 -3.85 8.40 -17.54
C GLY A 587 -2.67 7.44 -17.50
N ASP A 588 -2.32 7.06 -16.27
CA ASP A 588 -1.33 6.04 -16.00
C ASP A 588 -1.94 4.64 -16.20
N TYR A 589 -1.48 3.93 -17.23
CA TYR A 589 -1.99 2.59 -17.54
C TYR A 589 -1.63 1.52 -16.50
N ARG A 590 -0.74 1.83 -15.52
CA ARG A 590 -0.50 0.94 -14.37
C ARG A 590 -1.75 0.77 -13.51
N ARG A 591 -2.60 1.80 -13.41
CA ARG A 591 -3.85 1.82 -12.63
C ARG A 591 -5.12 1.81 -13.49
N ALA A 592 -5.01 1.48 -14.79
CA ALA A 592 -6.12 1.52 -15.74
C ALA A 592 -7.36 0.73 -15.28
N TYR A 593 -7.20 -0.44 -14.67
CA TYR A 593 -8.34 -1.24 -14.20
C TYR A 593 -9.19 -0.51 -13.15
N ARG A 594 -8.56 0.20 -12.22
CA ARG A 594 -9.25 1.05 -11.25
C ARG A 594 -10.06 2.13 -11.95
N ASP A 595 -9.47 2.79 -12.94
CA ASP A 595 -10.12 3.89 -13.67
C ASP A 595 -11.27 3.37 -14.56
N LEU A 596 -11.10 2.21 -15.21
CA LEU A 596 -12.17 1.54 -15.97
C LEU A 596 -13.31 1.09 -15.04
N TRP A 597 -13.00 0.63 -13.83
CA TRP A 597 -14.00 0.30 -12.80
C TRP A 597 -14.75 1.54 -12.30
N ASP A 598 -14.05 2.66 -12.09
CA ASP A 598 -14.70 3.92 -11.72
C ASP A 598 -15.66 4.38 -12.83
N ILE A 599 -15.26 4.31 -14.10
CA ILE A 599 -16.13 4.64 -15.24
C ILE A 599 -17.36 3.74 -15.28
N TYR A 600 -17.19 2.43 -15.06
CA TYR A 600 -18.31 1.50 -14.93
C TYR A 600 -19.29 1.94 -13.82
N CYS A 601 -18.78 2.28 -12.63
CA CYS A 601 -19.62 2.71 -11.51
C CYS A 601 -20.29 4.07 -11.74
N LEU A 602 -19.65 4.98 -12.46
CA LEU A 602 -20.24 6.27 -12.84
C LEU A 602 -21.43 6.12 -13.80
N ILE A 603 -21.38 5.13 -14.68
CA ILE A 603 -22.45 4.83 -15.65
C ILE A 603 -23.56 4.00 -15.01
N GLU A 604 -23.21 2.98 -14.24
CA GLU A 604 -24.17 1.96 -13.76
C GLU A 604 -24.52 2.15 -12.28
N GLY A 605 -24.12 3.24 -11.61
CA GLY A 605 -24.33 3.49 -10.17
C GLY A 605 -23.55 2.58 -9.21
N GLY A 606 -22.98 1.49 -9.72
CA GLY A 606 -22.18 0.51 -8.99
C GLY A 606 -22.95 -0.80 -8.65
N PRO A 607 -22.24 -1.91 -8.41
CA PRO A 607 -22.85 -3.18 -8.00
C PRO A 607 -23.67 -3.06 -6.71
N GLY A 608 -24.92 -3.52 -6.73
CA GLY A 608 -25.84 -3.53 -5.59
C GLY A 608 -26.66 -2.24 -5.42
N ASN A 609 -26.35 -1.17 -6.15
CA ASN A 609 -27.14 0.06 -6.17
C ASN A 609 -27.06 0.74 -7.55
N PRO A 610 -27.80 0.26 -8.56
CA PRO A 610 -27.64 0.69 -9.95
C PRO A 610 -27.86 2.20 -10.19
N HIS A 611 -28.33 2.94 -9.18
CA HIS A 611 -28.71 4.35 -9.31
C HIS A 611 -28.23 5.25 -8.17
N GLY A 612 -27.61 4.74 -7.09
CA GLY A 612 -27.34 5.58 -5.91
C GLY A 612 -28.61 6.29 -5.40
N ASN A 613 -28.48 7.34 -4.60
CA ASN A 613 -29.64 8.18 -4.22
C ASN A 613 -30.20 9.03 -5.39
N SER A 614 -29.70 8.85 -6.62
CA SER A 614 -30.20 9.52 -7.83
C SER A 614 -31.18 8.57 -8.53
N ALA A 615 -32.48 8.81 -8.42
CA ALA A 615 -33.51 7.97 -9.04
C ALA A 615 -33.46 7.87 -10.59
N THR A 616 -32.60 8.64 -11.24
CA THR A 616 -32.49 8.71 -12.71
C THR A 616 -31.36 7.83 -13.28
N PRO A 617 -31.65 6.99 -14.28
CA PRO A 617 -30.66 6.27 -15.08
C PRO A 617 -29.66 7.22 -15.77
N PHE A 618 -28.50 6.68 -16.16
CA PHE A 618 -27.50 7.43 -16.94
C PHE A 618 -28.06 7.84 -18.31
N ASP A 619 -28.01 9.14 -18.61
CA ASP A 619 -28.56 9.70 -19.84
C ASP A 619 -27.55 9.59 -21.00
N TRP A 620 -27.70 8.52 -21.79
CA TRP A 620 -26.86 8.24 -22.94
C TRP A 620 -27.03 9.24 -24.10
N ASP A 621 -28.20 9.87 -24.24
CA ASP A 621 -28.48 10.82 -25.31
C ASP A 621 -27.74 12.15 -25.06
N ILE A 622 -27.83 12.67 -23.83
CA ILE A 622 -27.05 13.84 -23.41
C ILE A 622 -25.55 13.53 -23.48
N PHE A 623 -25.13 12.35 -23.01
CA PHE A 623 -23.73 11.93 -23.08
C PHE A 623 -23.20 11.89 -24.52
N ALA A 624 -23.94 11.30 -25.45
CA ALA A 624 -23.55 11.22 -26.86
C ALA A 624 -23.52 12.60 -27.54
N LYS A 625 -24.50 13.47 -27.24
CA LYS A 625 -24.53 14.85 -27.73
C LYS A 625 -23.31 15.63 -27.24
N ARG A 626 -23.02 15.60 -25.93
CA ARG A 626 -21.85 16.29 -25.34
C ARG A 626 -20.54 15.75 -25.88
N THR A 627 -20.41 14.44 -26.00
CA THR A 627 -19.23 13.80 -26.61
C THR A 627 -18.95 14.30 -28.02
N THR A 628 -20.00 14.44 -28.84
CA THR A 628 -19.90 14.96 -30.21
C THR A 628 -19.54 16.45 -30.22
N GLN A 629 -20.17 17.27 -29.37
CA GLN A 629 -19.86 18.69 -29.24
C GLN A 629 -18.39 18.95 -28.88
N LEU A 630 -17.81 18.11 -28.03
CA LEU A 630 -16.42 18.21 -27.59
C LEU A 630 -15.42 17.56 -28.56
N GLY A 631 -15.88 16.89 -29.63
CA GLY A 631 -14.99 16.25 -30.61
C GLY A 631 -14.22 15.03 -30.12
N ILE A 632 -14.58 14.46 -28.97
CA ILE A 632 -13.83 13.37 -28.29
C ILE A 632 -14.41 11.97 -28.53
N GLY A 633 -15.31 11.81 -29.51
CA GLY A 633 -16.03 10.56 -29.76
C GLY A 633 -15.17 9.30 -29.93
N ARG A 634 -14.00 9.42 -30.56
CA ARG A 634 -13.07 8.28 -30.70
C ARG A 634 -12.43 7.86 -29.38
N ALA A 635 -12.01 8.81 -28.57
CA ALA A 635 -11.46 8.52 -27.25
C ALA A 635 -12.52 7.86 -26.37
N VAL A 636 -13.72 8.45 -26.34
CA VAL A 636 -14.86 7.95 -25.57
C VAL A 636 -15.25 6.53 -25.99
N ALA A 637 -15.46 6.29 -27.27
CA ALA A 637 -15.83 4.96 -27.75
C ALA A 637 -14.74 3.91 -27.46
N THR A 638 -13.44 4.28 -27.56
CA THR A 638 -12.34 3.33 -27.26
C THR A 638 -12.39 2.87 -25.81
N ILE A 639 -12.55 3.81 -24.87
CA ILE A 639 -12.57 3.51 -23.45
C ILE A 639 -13.86 2.76 -23.06
N LEU A 640 -15.02 3.14 -23.60
CA LEU A 640 -16.26 2.40 -23.35
C LEU A 640 -16.18 0.94 -23.82
N LEU A 641 -15.50 0.66 -24.93
CA LEU A 641 -15.22 -0.72 -25.34
C LEU A 641 -14.26 -1.43 -24.39
N LEU A 642 -13.24 -0.76 -23.86
CA LEU A 642 -12.36 -1.34 -22.84
C LEU A 642 -13.10 -1.66 -21.55
N VAL A 643 -14.00 -0.77 -21.10
CA VAL A 643 -14.87 -1.02 -19.94
C VAL A 643 -15.73 -2.26 -20.17
N ALA A 644 -16.37 -2.36 -21.34
CA ALA A 644 -17.17 -3.55 -21.71
C ALA A 644 -16.33 -4.82 -21.73
N ASP A 645 -15.14 -4.78 -22.32
CA ASP A 645 -14.34 -5.97 -22.59
C ASP A 645 -13.49 -6.43 -21.38
N LEU A 646 -13.21 -5.55 -20.40
CA LEU A 646 -12.34 -5.86 -19.26
C LEU A 646 -13.04 -5.87 -17.91
N VAL A 647 -14.14 -5.14 -17.75
CA VAL A 647 -14.82 -4.98 -16.45
C VAL A 647 -16.29 -5.40 -16.51
N GLY A 648 -16.92 -5.40 -17.68
CA GLY A 648 -18.32 -4.98 -17.81
C GLY A 648 -19.46 -5.82 -17.22
N ARG A 649 -20.63 -5.13 -17.20
CA ARG A 649 -21.97 -5.59 -17.67
C ARG A 649 -22.75 -4.52 -18.48
N GLY A 650 -22.12 -3.45 -18.97
CA GLY A 650 -22.81 -2.37 -19.70
C GLY A 650 -23.09 -2.69 -21.19
N ARG A 651 -24.03 -1.95 -21.83
CA ARG A 651 -24.37 -2.03 -23.27
C ARG A 651 -23.77 -0.88 -24.12
N PRO A 652 -22.45 -0.60 -24.14
CA PRO A 652 -21.91 0.54 -24.88
C PRO A 652 -21.83 0.31 -26.40
N GLN A 653 -22.22 -0.86 -26.91
CA GLN A 653 -22.12 -1.14 -28.35
C GLN A 653 -22.96 -0.17 -29.19
N HIS A 654 -24.19 0.14 -28.74
CA HIS A 654 -25.07 1.06 -29.46
C HIS A 654 -24.51 2.49 -29.46
N VAL A 655 -24.01 2.98 -28.32
CA VAL A 655 -23.41 4.31 -28.17
C VAL A 655 -22.13 4.44 -28.99
N CYS A 656 -21.26 3.42 -28.95
CA CYS A 656 -20.05 3.40 -29.76
C CYS A 656 -20.39 3.43 -31.26
N GLN A 657 -21.44 2.72 -31.68
CA GLN A 657 -21.90 2.75 -33.06
C GLN A 657 -22.45 4.11 -33.47
N LEU A 658 -23.20 4.78 -32.58
CA LEU A 658 -23.69 6.15 -32.79
C LEU A 658 -22.54 7.15 -32.91
N LEU A 659 -21.57 7.11 -31.97
CA LEU A 659 -20.44 8.03 -31.92
C LEU A 659 -19.46 7.88 -33.09
N LEU A 660 -19.25 6.65 -33.56
CA LEU A 660 -18.25 6.35 -34.59
C LEU A 660 -18.85 6.21 -35.99
N GLN A 661 -20.17 6.03 -36.11
CA GLN A 661 -20.83 5.60 -37.34
C GLN A 661 -20.20 4.31 -37.94
N GLU A 662 -19.59 3.48 -37.09
CA GLU A 662 -18.87 2.27 -37.45
C GLU A 662 -19.21 1.13 -36.48
N ARG A 663 -19.05 -0.12 -36.92
CA ARG A 663 -19.23 -1.28 -36.04
C ARG A 663 -18.11 -1.39 -34.98
N PRO A 664 -18.41 -1.64 -33.69
CA PRO A 664 -17.43 -1.80 -32.63
C PRO A 664 -16.28 -2.79 -32.92
N GLU A 665 -16.54 -3.86 -33.68
CA GLU A 665 -15.53 -4.86 -34.05
C GLU A 665 -14.40 -4.26 -34.89
N ARG A 666 -14.70 -3.25 -35.72
CA ARG A 666 -13.67 -2.54 -36.50
C ARG A 666 -12.74 -1.77 -35.58
N MET A 667 -13.26 -1.14 -34.53
CA MET A 667 -12.46 -0.40 -33.55
C MET A 667 -11.53 -1.33 -32.78
N ARG A 668 -12.01 -2.50 -32.32
CA ARG A 668 -11.20 -3.51 -31.61
C ARG A 668 -10.02 -4.03 -32.44
N ARG A 669 -10.12 -4.00 -33.76
CA ARG A 669 -9.03 -4.41 -34.67
C ARG A 669 -7.92 -3.35 -34.79
N ARG A 670 -8.20 -2.08 -34.46
CA ARG A 670 -7.24 -0.98 -34.56
C ARG A 670 -6.08 -1.15 -33.57
N ARG A 671 -4.91 -0.63 -33.96
CA ARG A 671 -3.67 -0.72 -33.17
C ARG A 671 -3.81 -0.05 -31.80
N LEU A 672 -4.41 1.14 -31.76
CA LEU A 672 -4.60 1.92 -30.54
C LEU A 672 -5.36 1.14 -29.46
N TYR A 673 -6.53 0.59 -29.79
CA TYR A 673 -7.32 -0.22 -28.87
C TYR A 673 -6.51 -1.42 -28.33
N LYS A 674 -5.81 -2.15 -29.20
CA LYS A 674 -4.97 -3.29 -28.80
C LYS A 674 -3.85 -2.88 -27.86
N ASP A 675 -3.26 -1.71 -28.09
CA ASP A 675 -2.19 -1.17 -27.25
C ASP A 675 -2.72 -0.70 -25.90
N MET A 676 -3.85 0.02 -25.86
CA MET A 676 -4.52 0.40 -24.61
C MET A 676 -4.91 -0.83 -23.79
N ARG A 677 -5.53 -1.84 -24.43
CA ARG A 677 -5.89 -3.10 -23.76
C ARG A 677 -4.66 -3.82 -23.21
N ARG A 678 -3.58 -3.93 -23.98
CA ARG A 678 -2.33 -4.57 -23.55
C ARG A 678 -1.64 -3.80 -22.42
N ALA A 679 -1.72 -2.47 -22.43
CA ALA A 679 -1.17 -1.64 -21.36
C ALA A 679 -1.96 -1.82 -20.06
N ALA A 680 -3.30 -1.87 -20.15
CA ALA A 680 -4.20 -2.00 -19.02
C ALA A 680 -4.14 -3.38 -18.35
N VAL A 681 -4.00 -4.46 -19.13
CA VAL A 681 -4.01 -5.85 -18.63
C VAL A 681 -2.65 -6.23 -18.05
N PRO A 682 -2.56 -6.59 -16.75
CA PRO A 682 -1.35 -7.18 -16.16
C PRO A 682 -0.92 -8.45 -16.91
N ASP A 683 0.39 -8.69 -17.03
CA ASP A 683 0.91 -9.80 -17.84
C ASP A 683 2.34 -10.20 -17.44
N GLY A 684 2.72 -11.46 -17.65
CA GLY A 684 4.06 -12.00 -17.39
C GLY A 684 4.39 -12.31 -15.93
N PRO A 685 5.60 -12.81 -15.64
CA PRO A 685 6.05 -13.11 -14.28
C PRO A 685 5.96 -11.86 -13.39
N THR A 686 5.37 -11.98 -12.20
CA THR A 686 5.11 -10.83 -11.30
C THR A 686 4.40 -9.67 -11.98
N LEU A 687 3.53 -9.94 -12.95
CA LEU A 687 2.72 -8.93 -13.63
C LEU A 687 3.57 -7.93 -14.45
N ARG A 688 4.78 -8.37 -14.86
CA ARG A 688 5.72 -7.64 -15.71
C ARG A 688 6.01 -8.42 -17.00
N SER A 689 5.54 -7.89 -18.13
CA SER A 689 5.93 -8.36 -19.46
C SER A 689 6.55 -7.24 -20.30
N ARG A 690 7.47 -7.60 -21.21
CA ARG A 690 8.07 -6.64 -22.16
C ARG A 690 7.00 -6.02 -23.07
N GLY A 691 6.04 -6.83 -23.52
CA GLY A 691 4.94 -6.38 -24.36
C GLY A 691 4.05 -5.34 -23.67
N ARG A 692 3.69 -5.58 -22.40
CA ARG A 692 2.92 -4.61 -21.59
C ARG A 692 3.70 -3.32 -21.35
N ARG A 693 4.98 -3.40 -20.99
CA ARG A 693 5.82 -2.19 -20.78
C ARG A 693 5.92 -1.33 -22.03
N PHE A 694 6.13 -1.95 -23.20
CA PHE A 694 6.14 -1.22 -24.46
C PHE A 694 4.77 -0.60 -24.80
N ALA A 695 3.68 -1.29 -24.46
CA ALA A 695 2.34 -0.73 -24.62
C ALA A 695 2.10 0.48 -23.69
N MET A 696 2.46 0.39 -22.41
CA MET A 696 2.38 1.52 -21.47
C MET A 696 3.20 2.71 -21.95
N TRP A 697 4.44 2.49 -22.40
CA TRP A 697 5.28 3.54 -22.97
C TRP A 697 4.59 4.22 -24.17
N LYS A 698 3.96 3.47 -25.08
CA LYS A 698 3.20 4.08 -26.19
C LYS A 698 2.03 4.92 -25.69
N MET A 699 1.31 4.47 -24.66
CA MET A 699 0.16 5.19 -24.12
C MET A 699 0.59 6.46 -23.37
N GLU A 700 1.73 6.44 -22.68
CA GLU A 700 2.33 7.64 -22.07
C GLU A 700 2.65 8.74 -23.10
N HIS A 701 2.74 8.41 -24.40
CA HIS A 701 3.04 9.35 -25.49
C HIS A 701 1.84 9.60 -26.41
N TYR A 702 0.68 9.02 -26.11
CA TYR A 702 -0.56 9.22 -26.86
C TYR A 702 -1.40 10.33 -26.20
N PRO A 703 -2.13 11.16 -26.97
CA PRO A 703 -2.07 11.32 -28.42
C PRO A 703 -0.81 12.09 -28.87
N LEU A 704 -0.29 11.76 -30.06
CA LEU A 704 0.72 12.59 -30.72
C LEU A 704 -0.01 13.77 -31.40
N PRO A 705 0.39 15.03 -31.14
CA PRO A 705 1.72 15.48 -31.49
C PRO A 705 2.39 16.26 -30.34
N ARG A 706 3.03 15.56 -29.40
CA ARG A 706 3.98 16.20 -28.47
C ARG A 706 5.19 16.85 -29.17
N PHE A 707 5.26 16.81 -30.50
CA PHE A 707 6.31 17.42 -31.32
C PHE A 707 6.52 18.92 -31.03
N GLN A 708 5.45 19.69 -30.77
CA GLN A 708 5.57 21.13 -30.43
C GLN A 708 6.22 21.33 -29.05
N THR A 709 5.81 20.55 -28.03
CA THR A 709 6.53 20.50 -26.75
C THR A 709 7.96 19.95 -26.93
N TRP A 710 8.19 19.10 -27.92
CA TRP A 710 9.49 18.53 -28.29
C TRP A 710 10.44 19.53 -28.97
N LEU A 711 9.98 20.70 -29.38
CA LEU A 711 10.82 21.77 -29.91
C LEU A 711 11.00 22.92 -28.91
N ASP A 712 10.23 22.96 -27.81
CA ASP A 712 10.33 24.00 -26.78
C ASP A 712 11.56 23.76 -25.87
N PRO A 713 12.50 24.72 -25.75
CA PRO A 713 13.64 24.66 -24.84
C PRO A 713 13.27 24.37 -23.38
N LEU A 714 12.07 24.77 -22.94
CA LEU A 714 11.56 24.53 -21.58
C LEU A 714 11.38 23.05 -21.23
N THR A 715 11.45 22.14 -22.21
CA THR A 715 11.32 20.69 -21.99
C THR A 715 12.63 19.92 -22.02
N TRP A 716 13.75 20.58 -22.35
CA TRP A 716 15.04 19.89 -22.56
C TRP A 716 15.63 19.33 -21.26
N THR A 717 15.38 19.96 -20.11
CA THR A 717 15.80 19.49 -18.77
C THR A 717 15.11 18.20 -18.36
N LYS A 718 13.79 18.07 -18.58
CA LYS A 718 13.02 16.84 -18.30
C LYS A 718 13.43 15.66 -19.19
N ARG A 719 13.94 15.92 -20.40
CA ARG A 719 14.45 14.86 -21.31
C ARG A 719 15.71 14.17 -20.82
N ILE A 720 16.61 14.90 -20.16
CA ILE A 720 17.89 14.37 -19.64
C ILE A 720 17.66 13.48 -18.41
N GLN A 721 16.56 13.69 -17.67
CA GLN A 721 16.11 12.77 -16.62
C GLN A 721 15.47 11.51 -17.20
N PHE A 722 14.69 11.64 -18.27
CA PHE A 722 14.00 10.51 -18.90
C PHE A 722 14.94 9.43 -19.47
N THR A 723 16.08 9.81 -20.06
CA THR A 723 17.10 8.85 -20.52
C THR A 723 17.83 8.12 -19.37
N LYS A 724 17.64 8.53 -18.12
CA LYS A 724 18.22 7.87 -16.94
C LYS A 724 17.31 6.80 -16.33
N ASP A 725 16.01 6.83 -16.63
CA ASP A 725 14.97 5.96 -16.04
C ASP A 725 14.45 4.85 -16.98
N VAL A 726 14.81 4.89 -18.27
CA VAL A 726 14.64 3.78 -19.24
C VAL A 726 15.87 2.88 -19.21
#